data_AF-A0A1J3C7M7-F1
#
_entry.id   AF-A0A1J3C7M7-F1
#
_cell.length_a   1.000
_cell.length_b   1.000
_cell.length_c   1.000
_cell.angle_alpha   90.00
_cell.angle_beta   90.00
_cell.angle_gamma   90.00
#
_symmetry.space_group_name_H-M   'P 1'
#
loop_
_entity.id
_entity.type
_entity.pdbx_description
1 polymer ?
#
loop_
_entity_poly.entity_id
_entity_poly.type
_entity_poly.pdbx_seq_one_letter_code
_entity_poly.pdbx_strand_id
1 'polypeptide(L)'
;MVSVGSKSFPSRRHKSSEEDSLMGEREKSGNNHTSRKKGMCRKAQKGSRGFDGDSNKRNQSGGAAANVNPVSKKQSEYEHQNQIVRKEIDPETSKYFSEIANLFDNNEVDLEERSVICGNALEETRGREYEIATDYIISHVLQTLLEGCELDQLCSFVRNSATVFPAIAMDRSGSHVAESALKSLTTHLENPDAYSVIEEALNSICKVIVDNPLDMMCNCYGSHVLRRLLCLCKGVSLDSPELHGAKSSKALAKRLNLKTSQLEPQLDEYPHQGFPDVLSYLLSGLLNCSREDMKYLQVDQYSSLVLQTALRLMVKQDDELLQIIPLVLRCNSTAESGAGFHIETDVAKEILESMKDNSFSHLVEVILEVAPESLYNELFNKVFKNSLFDLSLDRCANFVIQSLISHARDQEQMGLIWEELAPRFKDLLEQGKSGVVASLIAVSQRLQSHEHKCCEALAGAVCSTNESRMFIVPRLLLLDNYFGCRDTSTWEWASGARMHVMGCLILQEIFKFSSDLIQPYITSLTSMKAEQTIETAKDSSGARVIEAFLASNAATKQKRKLINKLRGHFGELSLHTSGSFTVEKCFDACNVSLREAIAAELLDVKADLLKTKQGPFLLRKLDIDGYAWRPDQWKSRQEAKQSTYKEFFSAFGSSKSNFPKNTFVSDETEDPSQEIEPKNTSKEIDHRPTSGVKRHREEHAREPFAGEKRAKQKNIKTTEATDNKPASKKRPFLSGEMKNRHSNKLRI
;
A
#
# COMPACT_ATOMS: atom_id res chain seq x y z
N MET A 1 37.78 41.08 -45.73
CA MET A 1 37.87 40.58 -47.12
C MET A 1 36.50 40.08 -47.57
N VAL A 2 36.34 39.85 -48.87
CA VAL A 2 35.11 39.47 -49.62
C VAL A 2 34.47 38.15 -49.10
N SER A 3 33.20 37.76 -49.32
CA SER A 3 31.83 38.39 -49.32
C SER A 3 30.78 37.33 -49.77
N VAL A 4 29.47 37.62 -49.62
CA VAL A 4 28.29 36.94 -50.24
C VAL A 4 27.92 35.55 -49.64
N GLY A 5 26.64 35.19 -49.41
CA GLY A 5 25.33 35.86 -49.59
C GLY A 5 24.20 35.07 -48.86
N SER A 6 23.08 35.65 -48.39
CA SER A 6 21.92 36.26 -49.09
C SER A 6 20.86 35.24 -49.61
N LYS A 7 19.53 35.39 -49.50
CA LYS A 7 18.68 36.46 -48.89
C LYS A 7 17.19 36.03 -48.72
N SER A 8 16.62 36.25 -47.53
CA SER A 8 15.29 36.83 -47.18
C SER A 8 14.04 36.84 -48.11
N PHE A 9 12.89 36.38 -47.56
CA PHE A 9 11.51 37.01 -47.58
C PHE A 9 10.76 37.20 -48.95
N PRO A 10 9.43 37.54 -49.05
CA PRO A 10 8.55 38.30 -48.13
C PRO A 10 7.07 37.81 -47.95
N SER A 11 6.18 38.69 -47.47
CA SER A 11 4.76 38.48 -47.12
C SER A 11 3.86 39.63 -47.61
N ARG A 12 2.56 39.38 -47.96
CA ARG A 12 1.41 40.34 -47.77
C ARG A 12 0.00 39.88 -48.27
N ARG A 13 -1.00 40.01 -47.38
CA ARG A 13 -2.34 40.68 -47.46
C ARG A 13 -3.38 40.46 -48.60
N HIS A 14 -4.59 40.06 -48.15
CA HIS A 14 -5.96 40.64 -48.40
C HIS A 14 -6.78 40.44 -49.70
N LYS A 15 -8.12 40.59 -49.49
CA LYS A 15 -9.28 40.74 -50.43
C LYS A 15 -9.81 39.45 -51.09
N SER A 16 -11.11 39.31 -51.39
CA SER A 16 -12.34 40.08 -51.00
C SER A 16 -13.61 39.23 -51.18
N SER A 17 -14.79 39.82 -50.93
CA SER A 17 -16.13 39.34 -51.29
C SER A 17 -16.39 39.41 -52.82
N GLU A 18 -17.55 39.05 -53.42
CA GLU A 18 -18.90 38.75 -52.90
C GLU A 18 -19.75 37.92 -53.92
N GLU A 19 -21.06 37.80 -53.66
CA GLU A 19 -22.19 37.64 -54.62
C GLU A 19 -22.57 36.28 -55.30
N ASP A 20 -23.87 35.99 -55.15
CA ASP A 20 -24.85 35.49 -56.13
C ASP A 20 -24.85 34.06 -56.75
N SER A 21 -26.03 33.49 -57.12
CA SER A 21 -27.43 33.60 -56.59
C SER A 21 -28.36 32.63 -57.35
N LEU A 22 -29.64 32.56 -56.92
CA LEU A 22 -30.79 31.92 -57.62
C LEU A 22 -30.76 30.37 -57.72
N MET A 23 -31.88 29.64 -57.91
CA MET A 23 -33.28 29.72 -57.42
C MET A 23 -33.89 28.33 -57.70
N GLY A 24 -34.79 27.81 -56.85
CA GLY A 24 -35.20 26.39 -56.93
C GLY A 24 -36.44 25.98 -56.13
N GLU A 25 -37.55 26.69 -56.31
CA GLU A 25 -38.90 26.28 -55.89
C GLU A 25 -39.28 24.89 -56.49
N ARG A 26 -40.10 23.98 -55.91
CA ARG A 26 -41.00 23.92 -54.72
C ARG A 26 -41.53 22.44 -54.60
N GLU A 27 -42.43 21.93 -53.73
CA GLU A 27 -43.29 22.46 -52.65
C GLU A 27 -43.64 21.38 -51.54
N LYS A 28 -44.85 21.49 -50.96
CA LYS A 28 -45.67 20.64 -50.04
C LYS A 28 -45.77 19.13 -50.41
N SER A 29 -46.11 18.17 -49.53
CA SER A 29 -46.49 18.12 -48.09
C SER A 29 -46.29 16.67 -47.55
N GLY A 30 -46.39 16.31 -46.26
CA GLY A 30 -46.56 17.06 -45.00
C GLY A 30 -46.75 16.09 -43.79
N ASN A 31 -46.48 16.56 -42.56
CA ASN A 31 -46.76 15.96 -41.22
C ASN A 31 -46.39 14.46 -40.98
N ASN A 32 -45.65 14.02 -39.95
CA ASN A 32 -45.31 14.63 -38.67
C ASN A 32 -44.39 13.72 -37.80
N HIS A 33 -43.81 14.32 -36.76
CA HIS A 33 -43.30 13.72 -35.50
C HIS A 33 -42.10 12.75 -35.47
N THR A 34 -40.92 13.38 -35.34
CA THR A 34 -39.95 13.17 -34.24
C THR A 34 -39.26 11.80 -34.08
N SER A 35 -38.23 11.58 -34.91
CA SER A 35 -36.92 11.13 -34.40
C SER A 35 -36.11 12.36 -33.91
N ARG A 36 -35.00 12.35 -33.16
CA ARG A 36 -33.76 11.52 -33.04
C ARG A 36 -33.16 11.76 -31.63
N LYS A 37 -32.28 10.98 -30.99
CA LYS A 37 -31.25 9.97 -31.36
C LYS A 37 -29.89 10.57 -31.80
N LYS A 38 -28.77 10.07 -31.22
CA LYS A 38 -27.34 10.44 -31.44
C LYS A 38 -26.87 11.73 -30.72
N GLY A 39 -25.58 11.92 -30.44
CA GLY A 39 -24.41 11.09 -30.80
C GLY A 39 -23.10 11.45 -30.05
N MET A 40 -22.04 10.67 -30.29
CA MET A 40 -20.76 10.69 -29.55
C MET A 40 -19.68 11.59 -30.18
N CYS A 41 -18.63 11.86 -29.38
CA CYS A 41 -17.26 12.25 -29.79
C CYS A 41 -17.06 13.71 -30.31
N ARG A 42 -15.86 14.33 -30.20
CA ARG A 42 -14.50 13.80 -29.88
C ARG A 42 -13.55 14.93 -29.36
N LYS A 43 -12.40 14.49 -28.80
CA LYS A 43 -11.17 15.26 -28.45
C LYS A 43 -11.22 16.23 -27.27
N ALA A 44 -10.11 16.25 -26.52
CA ALA A 44 -9.74 17.24 -25.51
C ALA A 44 -8.44 17.95 -25.94
N GLN A 45 -8.17 19.13 -25.37
CA GLN A 45 -6.93 19.90 -25.58
C GLN A 45 -6.55 20.63 -24.27
N LYS A 46 -5.27 21.00 -24.10
CA LYS A 46 -4.72 21.53 -22.83
C LYS A 46 -5.13 22.98 -22.55
N GLY A 47 -5.41 23.28 -21.28
CA GLY A 47 -5.45 24.60 -20.64
C GLY A 47 -6.06 24.43 -19.23
N SER A 48 -5.44 24.78 -18.08
CA SER A 48 -4.60 25.93 -17.66
C SER A 48 -5.41 27.08 -17.02
N ARG A 49 -5.50 27.02 -15.67
CA ARG A 49 -5.87 28.12 -14.74
C ARG A 49 -7.30 28.68 -14.87
N GLY A 50 -7.76 29.33 -13.81
CA GLY A 50 -9.09 29.96 -13.74
C GLY A 50 -9.77 29.74 -12.40
N PHE A 51 -9.27 30.38 -11.34
CA PHE A 51 -9.96 30.46 -10.05
C PHE A 51 -10.66 31.82 -10.01
N ASP A 52 -11.96 31.83 -10.28
CA ASP A 52 -12.87 32.96 -10.04
C ASP A 52 -14.31 32.41 -9.89
N GLY A 53 -15.17 32.98 -9.06
CA GLY A 53 -14.96 34.17 -8.25
C GLY A 53 -16.09 35.20 -8.31
N ASP A 54 -17.26 34.89 -8.88
CA ASP A 54 -18.37 35.86 -8.94
C ASP A 54 -19.71 35.33 -8.41
N SER A 55 -20.49 36.30 -7.97
CA SER A 55 -21.75 36.26 -7.25
C SER A 55 -22.97 36.19 -8.17
N ASN A 56 -24.13 35.79 -7.62
CA ASN A 56 -25.40 36.14 -8.23
C ASN A 56 -26.55 36.24 -7.21
N LYS A 57 -27.15 37.42 -7.09
CA LYS A 57 -28.37 37.65 -6.32
C LYS A 57 -29.58 37.63 -7.25
N ARG A 58 -30.62 36.82 -6.97
CA ARG A 58 -32.02 37.13 -7.32
C ARG A 58 -33.06 36.28 -6.58
N ASN A 59 -33.48 36.81 -5.44
CA ASN A 59 -34.85 37.06 -4.95
C ASN A 59 -36.04 36.12 -5.29
N GLN A 60 -36.95 36.06 -4.30
CA GLN A 60 -38.36 35.62 -4.32
C GLN A 60 -38.62 34.10 -4.32
N SER A 61 -39.66 33.58 -3.64
CA SER A 61 -40.45 34.13 -2.52
C SER A 61 -41.37 33.04 -1.94
N GLY A 62 -41.65 33.07 -0.63
CA GLY A 62 -42.66 32.23 0.02
C GLY A 62 -42.18 31.77 1.39
N GLY A 63 -42.90 32.15 2.45
CA GLY A 63 -42.48 31.90 3.83
C GLY A 63 -43.52 31.14 4.65
N ALA A 64 -43.03 30.32 5.58
CA ALA A 64 -43.75 29.87 6.77
C ALA A 64 -42.72 29.84 7.91
N ALA A 65 -42.89 30.68 8.92
CA ALA A 65 -41.94 30.81 10.03
C ALA A 65 -42.35 29.94 11.22
N ALA A 66 -41.42 29.13 11.71
CA ALA A 66 -41.49 28.48 13.03
C ALA A 66 -40.13 28.65 13.70
N ASN A 67 -40.12 29.14 14.94
CA ASN A 67 -38.88 29.55 15.61
C ASN A 67 -38.00 28.35 15.99
N VAL A 68 -36.77 28.33 15.48
CA VAL A 68 -35.63 27.67 16.11
C VAL A 68 -34.53 28.71 16.22
N ASN A 69 -34.13 29.07 17.44
CA ASN A 69 -33.05 30.03 17.65
C ASN A 69 -31.73 29.42 17.15
N PRO A 70 -30.98 30.06 16.24
CA PRO A 70 -29.62 29.64 15.96
C PRO A 70 -28.79 29.87 17.23
N VAL A 71 -28.22 28.80 17.78
CA VAL A 71 -27.29 28.88 18.90
C VAL A 71 -26.15 29.83 18.52
N SER A 72 -25.86 30.80 19.38
CA SER A 72 -24.81 31.77 19.15
C SER A 72 -23.48 31.05 18.94
N LYS A 73 -22.76 31.41 17.87
CA LYS A 73 -21.34 31.09 17.77
C LYS A 73 -20.65 31.71 18.97
N LYS A 74 -20.25 30.90 19.95
CA LYS A 74 -19.21 31.29 20.90
C LYS A 74 -17.94 31.51 20.08
N GLN A 75 -17.63 32.77 19.82
CA GLN A 75 -16.23 33.16 19.66
C GLN A 75 -15.59 32.85 21.01
N SER A 76 -14.69 31.88 21.05
CA SER A 76 -13.82 31.70 22.21
C SER A 76 -12.95 32.94 22.34
N GLU A 77 -12.85 33.47 23.56
CA GLU A 77 -11.93 34.55 23.91
C GLU A 77 -10.51 33.98 24.02
N TYR A 78 -9.98 33.47 22.91
CA TYR A 78 -8.55 33.26 22.77
C TYR A 78 -7.91 34.60 22.41
N GLU A 79 -6.96 35.02 23.25
CA GLU A 79 -6.25 36.28 23.09
C GLU A 79 -5.60 36.35 21.70
N HIS A 80 -5.80 37.46 20.99
CA HIS A 80 -5.13 37.65 19.71
C HIS A 80 -3.63 37.74 19.94
N GLN A 81 -2.91 36.68 19.57
CA GLN A 81 -1.45 36.69 19.49
C GLN A 81 -1.01 37.91 18.66
N ASN A 82 0.08 38.54 19.09
CA ASN A 82 0.63 39.72 18.40
C ASN A 82 0.86 39.39 16.93
N GLN A 83 0.07 40.00 16.03
CA GLN A 83 0.30 39.88 14.59
C GLN A 83 1.70 40.43 14.30
N ILE A 84 2.61 39.54 13.88
CA ILE A 84 3.95 39.94 13.44
C ILE A 84 3.79 40.61 12.08
N VAL A 85 3.53 41.93 12.11
CA VAL A 85 3.39 42.76 10.92
C VAL A 85 4.73 42.76 10.19
N ARG A 86 4.77 42.00 9.09
CA ARG A 86 5.93 41.93 8.19
C ARG A 86 6.28 43.34 7.72
N LYS A 87 7.49 43.81 8.01
CA LYS A 87 8.00 45.08 7.51
C LYS A 87 8.29 44.96 6.01
N GLU A 88 8.19 46.06 5.29
CA GLU A 88 8.61 46.14 3.89
C GLU A 88 10.14 45.96 3.79
N ILE A 89 10.60 45.17 2.82
CA ILE A 89 12.03 44.98 2.55
C ILE A 89 12.52 46.13 1.69
N ASP A 90 13.64 46.75 2.07
CA ASP A 90 14.28 47.81 1.30
C ASP A 90 14.76 47.34 -0.10
N PRO A 91 14.72 48.22 -1.11
CA PRO A 91 15.18 47.89 -2.47
C PRO A 91 16.61 47.37 -2.53
N GLU A 92 17.48 47.85 -1.64
CA GLU A 92 18.89 47.45 -1.53
C GLU A 92 19.03 45.97 -1.14
N THR A 93 18.34 45.52 -0.10
CA THR A 93 18.29 44.11 0.33
C THR A 93 17.65 43.23 -0.74
N SER A 94 16.58 43.69 -1.38
CA SER A 94 15.93 42.96 -2.48
C SER A 94 16.87 42.79 -3.69
N LYS A 95 17.63 43.84 -4.03
CA LYS A 95 18.66 43.82 -5.07
C LYS A 95 19.81 42.86 -4.72
N TYR A 96 20.30 42.89 -3.48
CA TYR A 96 21.40 42.03 -3.02
C TYR A 96 21.11 40.54 -3.24
N PHE A 97 19.97 40.04 -2.73
CA PHE A 97 19.60 38.64 -2.93
C PHE A 97 19.30 38.31 -4.41
N SER A 98 18.79 39.28 -5.18
CA SER A 98 18.60 39.12 -6.63
C SER A 98 19.94 38.98 -7.38
N GLU A 99 20.98 39.72 -7.01
CA GLU A 99 22.30 39.62 -7.64
C GLU A 99 22.99 38.28 -7.31
N ILE A 100 22.82 37.75 -6.10
CA ILE A 100 23.29 36.40 -5.72
C ILE A 100 22.56 35.30 -6.52
N ALA A 101 21.24 35.42 -6.70
CA ALA A 101 20.49 34.46 -7.50
C ALA A 101 21.00 34.40 -8.96
N ASN A 102 21.20 35.55 -9.59
CA ASN A 102 21.76 35.64 -10.96
C ASN A 102 23.17 35.04 -11.05
N LEU A 103 24.03 35.25 -10.03
CA LEU A 103 25.38 34.68 -9.97
C LEU A 103 25.34 33.14 -9.96
N PHE A 104 24.40 32.55 -9.23
CA PHE A 104 24.23 31.10 -9.15
C PHE A 104 23.59 30.49 -10.41
N ASP A 105 22.67 31.20 -11.07
CA ASP A 105 22.06 30.75 -12.33
C ASP A 105 23.08 30.72 -13.48
N ASN A 106 24.06 31.61 -13.49
CA ASN A 106 25.12 31.64 -14.51
C ASN A 106 26.13 30.48 -14.40
N ASN A 107 26.21 29.80 -13.23
CA ASN A 107 27.16 28.72 -12.95
C ASN A 107 28.65 29.12 -13.15
N GLU A 108 28.98 30.40 -12.92
CA GLU A 108 30.35 30.95 -13.04
C GLU A 108 31.21 30.75 -11.78
N VAL A 109 30.62 30.19 -10.71
CA VAL A 109 31.21 29.99 -9.37
C VAL A 109 31.38 28.49 -9.10
N ASP A 110 32.50 28.09 -8.48
CA ASP A 110 32.72 26.69 -8.07
C ASP A 110 31.96 26.30 -6.78
N LEU A 111 32.07 25.04 -6.37
CA LEU A 111 31.30 24.52 -5.22
C LEU A 111 31.80 25.02 -3.86
N GLU A 112 33.09 25.31 -3.72
CA GLU A 112 33.68 25.80 -2.45
C GLU A 112 33.36 27.29 -2.29
N GLU A 113 33.59 28.10 -3.33
CA GLU A 113 33.25 29.53 -3.35
C GLU A 113 31.73 29.73 -3.20
N ARG A 114 30.90 28.90 -3.84
CA ARG A 114 29.44 28.94 -3.69
C ARG A 114 29.00 28.74 -2.24
N SER A 115 29.60 27.81 -1.51
CA SER A 115 29.20 27.54 -0.12
C SER A 115 29.54 28.70 0.81
N VAL A 116 30.72 29.32 0.61
CA VAL A 116 31.13 30.54 1.32
C VAL A 116 30.21 31.73 1.00
N ILE A 117 29.80 31.91 -0.28
CA ILE A 117 28.82 32.94 -0.66
C ILE A 117 27.47 32.68 0.00
N CYS A 118 26.99 31.43 0.03
CA CYS A 118 25.76 31.06 0.74
C CYS A 118 25.84 31.40 2.24
N GLY A 119 26.93 31.06 2.91
CA GLY A 119 27.16 31.38 4.32
C GLY A 119 27.16 32.89 4.60
N ASN A 120 27.89 33.68 3.81
CA ASN A 120 27.93 35.14 3.95
C ASN A 120 26.56 35.78 3.73
N ALA A 121 25.79 35.30 2.75
CA ALA A 121 24.46 35.82 2.45
C ALA A 121 23.40 35.48 3.53
N LEU A 122 23.64 34.46 4.37
CA LEU A 122 22.78 34.17 5.52
C LEU A 122 22.96 35.17 6.66
N GLU A 123 24.16 35.72 6.90
CA GLU A 123 24.35 36.76 7.93
C GLU A 123 23.61 38.07 7.60
N GLU A 124 23.41 38.41 6.31
CA GLU A 124 22.58 39.56 5.89
C GLU A 124 21.08 39.38 6.19
N THR A 125 20.64 38.18 6.59
CA THR A 125 19.26 37.94 7.06
C THR A 125 19.05 38.30 8.53
N ARG A 126 20.13 38.56 9.28
CA ARG A 126 20.13 38.59 10.75
C ARG A 126 19.28 39.73 11.33
N GLY A 127 18.35 39.38 12.22
CA GLY A 127 17.34 40.31 12.78
C GLY A 127 16.23 40.71 11.81
N ARG A 128 16.15 40.09 10.62
CA ARG A 128 15.15 40.28 9.56
C ARG A 128 14.71 38.95 8.94
N GLU A 129 14.94 37.84 9.64
CA GLU A 129 14.78 36.46 9.16
C GLU A 129 13.34 36.20 8.75
N TYR A 130 12.37 36.69 9.53
CA TYR A 130 10.94 36.60 9.21
C TYR A 130 10.58 37.39 7.95
N GLU A 131 10.97 38.66 7.86
CA GLU A 131 10.67 39.52 6.72
C GLU A 131 11.20 38.92 5.41
N ILE A 132 12.42 38.38 5.41
CA ILE A 132 13.11 37.83 4.24
C ILE A 132 12.57 36.43 3.89
N ALA A 133 12.41 35.53 4.87
CA ALA A 133 11.91 34.17 4.62
C ALA A 133 10.46 34.13 4.14
N THR A 134 9.63 35.12 4.55
CA THR A 134 8.24 35.25 4.09
C THR A 134 8.07 36.07 2.82
N ASP A 135 9.18 36.47 2.16
CA ASP A 135 9.07 37.13 0.86
C ASP A 135 8.72 36.16 -0.27
N TYR A 136 7.89 36.61 -1.22
CA TYR A 136 7.46 35.76 -2.33
C TYR A 136 8.52 35.54 -3.41
N ILE A 137 9.56 36.39 -3.48
CA ILE A 137 10.74 36.22 -4.34
C ILE A 137 11.89 35.68 -3.50
N ILE A 138 12.30 36.43 -2.46
CA ILE A 138 13.59 36.20 -1.79
C ILE A 138 13.62 34.86 -1.03
N SER A 139 12.46 34.32 -0.61
CA SER A 139 12.37 32.95 -0.06
C SER A 139 12.95 31.87 -0.99
N HIS A 140 12.88 32.02 -2.31
CA HIS A 140 13.45 31.06 -3.26
C HIS A 140 14.98 31.16 -3.32
N VAL A 141 15.51 32.36 -3.17
CA VAL A 141 16.96 32.59 -3.00
C VAL A 141 17.41 31.98 -1.68
N LEU A 142 16.70 32.26 -0.58
CA LEU A 142 17.04 31.80 0.76
C LEU A 142 17.00 30.26 0.89
N GLN A 143 16.06 29.57 0.23
CA GLN A 143 16.09 28.10 0.08
C GLN A 143 17.40 27.64 -0.60
N THR A 144 17.84 28.33 -1.65
CA THR A 144 19.10 28.04 -2.36
C THR A 144 20.35 28.32 -1.51
N LEU A 145 20.29 29.32 -0.61
CA LEU A 145 21.37 29.58 0.36
C LEU A 145 21.46 28.45 1.39
N LEU A 146 20.32 28.06 1.98
CA LEU A 146 20.24 27.04 3.03
C LEU A 146 20.62 25.65 2.54
N GLU A 147 20.35 25.31 1.28
CA GLU A 147 20.78 24.05 0.66
C GLU A 147 22.21 24.09 0.10
N GLY A 148 22.95 25.20 0.28
CA GLY A 148 24.32 25.37 -0.24
C GLY A 148 25.37 25.83 0.76
N CYS A 149 25.00 26.40 1.92
CA CYS A 149 25.92 26.81 2.98
C CYS A 149 26.48 25.62 3.78
N GLU A 150 27.57 25.83 4.52
CA GLU A 150 28.08 24.85 5.49
C GLU A 150 27.21 24.79 6.76
N LEU A 151 27.43 23.74 7.56
CA LEU A 151 26.63 23.43 8.76
C LEU A 151 26.63 24.55 9.81
N ASP A 152 27.75 25.25 10.00
CA ASP A 152 27.87 26.27 11.05
C ASP A 152 27.00 27.50 10.77
N GLN A 153 26.91 27.95 9.52
CA GLN A 153 26.05 29.07 9.12
C GLN A 153 24.59 28.60 9.04
N LEU A 154 24.33 27.37 8.60
CA LEU A 154 22.99 26.74 8.64
C LEU A 154 22.42 26.70 10.06
N CYS A 155 23.17 26.14 11.02
CA CYS A 155 22.75 26.10 12.43
C CYS A 155 22.69 27.51 13.05
N SER A 156 23.51 28.46 12.59
CA SER A 156 23.41 29.86 13.03
C SER A 156 22.14 30.55 12.53
N PHE A 157 21.74 30.33 11.28
CA PHE A 157 20.44 30.79 10.76
C PHE A 157 19.27 30.16 11.56
N VAL A 158 19.31 28.86 11.83
CA VAL A 158 18.26 28.18 12.61
C VAL A 158 18.16 28.74 14.04
N ARG A 159 19.30 28.93 14.72
CA ARG A 159 19.34 29.53 16.09
C ARG A 159 18.88 31.00 16.11
N ASN A 160 19.30 31.81 15.14
CA ASN A 160 18.89 33.22 15.05
C ASN A 160 17.39 33.37 14.74
N SER A 161 16.87 32.57 13.80
CA SER A 161 15.45 32.58 13.41
C SER A 161 14.51 31.88 14.39
N ALA A 162 15.01 31.15 15.39
CA ALA A 162 14.22 30.27 16.26
C ALA A 162 12.99 30.95 16.91
N THR A 163 13.13 32.20 17.36
CA THR A 163 12.05 32.99 18.00
C THR A 163 10.91 33.37 17.07
N VAL A 164 11.16 33.42 15.76
CA VAL A 164 10.17 33.69 14.70
C VAL A 164 9.86 32.44 13.86
N PHE A 165 10.50 31.30 14.15
CA PHE A 165 10.40 30.08 13.36
C PHE A 165 8.97 29.56 13.19
N PRO A 166 8.07 29.58 14.21
CA PRO A 166 6.66 29.20 13.98
C PRO A 166 5.94 30.13 12.99
N ALA A 167 6.23 31.44 13.00
CA ALA A 167 5.63 32.39 12.08
C ALA A 167 6.17 32.24 10.64
N ILE A 168 7.47 31.92 10.50
CA ILE A 168 8.07 31.53 9.21
C ILE A 168 7.40 30.23 8.71
N ALA A 169 7.33 29.21 9.55
CA ALA A 169 6.80 27.89 9.21
C ALA A 169 5.30 27.88 8.87
N MET A 170 4.53 28.86 9.36
CA MET A 170 3.11 29.05 9.05
C MET A 170 2.83 29.93 7.83
N ASP A 171 3.85 30.53 7.19
CA ASP A 171 3.72 31.27 5.94
C ASP A 171 3.81 30.37 4.70
N ARG A 172 3.14 30.78 3.62
CA ARG A 172 3.12 30.10 2.31
C ARG A 172 4.48 30.04 1.58
N SER A 173 5.43 30.90 1.96
CA SER A 173 6.78 31.01 1.39
C SER A 173 7.81 30.60 2.44
N GLY A 174 7.66 31.10 3.67
CA GLY A 174 8.52 30.78 4.80
C GLY A 174 8.54 29.29 5.19
N SER A 175 7.43 28.58 5.01
CA SER A 175 7.39 27.11 5.23
C SER A 175 8.36 26.34 4.34
N HIS A 176 8.55 26.75 3.09
CA HIS A 176 9.52 26.13 2.19
C HIS A 176 10.97 26.49 2.57
N VAL A 177 11.21 27.69 3.10
CA VAL A 177 12.49 28.07 3.72
C VAL A 177 12.80 27.18 4.93
N ALA A 178 11.82 27.02 5.84
CA ALA A 178 11.95 26.16 7.01
C ALA A 178 12.14 24.67 6.64
N GLU A 179 11.39 24.15 5.66
CA GLU A 179 11.62 22.79 5.16
C GLU A 179 13.01 22.63 4.52
N SER A 180 13.53 23.65 3.81
CA SER A 180 14.87 23.60 3.21
C SER A 180 15.98 23.62 4.25
N ALA A 181 15.84 24.41 5.33
CA ALA A 181 16.77 24.36 6.47
C ALA A 181 16.80 22.96 7.10
N LEU A 182 15.64 22.37 7.38
CA LEU A 182 15.54 21.01 7.94
C LEU A 182 16.07 19.93 6.97
N LYS A 183 15.79 20.08 5.66
CA LYS A 183 16.32 19.19 4.62
C LYS A 183 17.85 19.29 4.53
N SER A 184 18.41 20.49 4.63
CA SER A 184 19.86 20.71 4.63
C SER A 184 20.52 20.06 5.87
N LEU A 185 19.96 20.27 7.07
CA LEU A 185 20.38 19.58 8.30
C LEU A 185 20.34 18.05 8.16
N THR A 186 19.38 17.51 7.41
CA THR A 186 19.27 16.06 7.13
C THR A 186 20.50 15.52 6.40
N THR A 187 21.17 16.32 5.56
CA THR A 187 22.37 15.89 4.81
C THR A 187 23.60 15.67 5.69
N HIS A 188 23.61 16.25 6.90
CA HIS A 188 24.74 16.15 7.83
C HIS A 188 24.58 15.02 8.87
N LEU A 189 23.47 14.25 8.85
CA LEU A 189 23.23 13.15 9.80
C LEU A 189 24.25 12.01 9.73
N GLU A 190 24.92 11.82 8.59
CA GLU A 190 25.96 10.79 8.45
C GLU A 190 27.33 11.25 9.01
N ASN A 191 27.46 12.50 9.47
CA ASN A 191 28.67 13.03 10.10
C ASN A 191 28.57 12.99 11.64
N PRO A 192 29.35 12.14 12.35
CA PRO A 192 29.31 12.06 13.81
C PRO A 192 29.65 13.38 14.51
N ASP A 193 30.57 14.17 13.93
CA ASP A 193 31.02 15.43 14.52
C ASP A 193 29.94 16.53 14.44
N ALA A 194 28.95 16.38 13.56
CA ALA A 194 27.83 17.30 13.41
C ALA A 194 26.74 17.13 14.50
N TYR A 195 26.67 15.97 15.17
CA TYR A 195 25.55 15.56 16.02
C TYR A 195 25.15 16.65 17.03
N SER A 196 26.10 17.13 17.85
CA SER A 196 25.80 18.10 18.92
C SER A 196 25.39 19.48 18.39
N VAL A 197 25.82 19.86 17.19
CA VAL A 197 25.51 21.17 16.58
C VAL A 197 24.12 21.15 15.93
N ILE A 198 23.74 20.02 15.33
CA ILE A 198 22.37 19.77 14.86
C ILE A 198 21.42 19.68 16.07
N GLU A 199 21.80 18.95 17.13
CA GLU A 199 20.98 18.79 18.34
C GLU A 199 20.68 20.13 19.04
N GLU A 200 21.66 21.03 19.16
CA GLU A 200 21.43 22.39 19.68
C GLU A 200 20.45 23.18 18.80
N ALA A 201 20.66 23.15 17.47
CA ALA A 201 19.80 23.85 16.53
C ALA A 201 18.36 23.33 16.58
N LEU A 202 18.16 22.01 16.62
CA LEU A 202 16.83 21.38 16.77
C LEU A 202 16.17 21.75 18.10
N ASN A 203 16.90 21.70 19.22
CA ASN A 203 16.38 22.13 20.52
C ASN A 203 15.93 23.60 20.52
N SER A 204 16.64 24.48 19.82
CA SER A 204 16.29 25.90 19.73
C SER A 204 14.91 26.15 19.10
N ILE A 205 14.58 25.44 18.01
CA ILE A 205 13.27 25.55 17.34
C ILE A 205 12.18 24.72 18.04
N CYS A 206 12.50 23.52 18.52
CA CYS A 206 11.54 22.68 19.24
C CYS A 206 11.00 23.39 20.47
N LYS A 207 11.84 24.12 21.22
CA LYS A 207 11.40 24.89 22.38
C LYS A 207 10.31 25.91 22.05
N VAL A 208 10.53 26.76 21.04
CA VAL A 208 9.59 27.83 20.66
C VAL A 208 8.31 27.24 20.04
N ILE A 209 8.39 26.07 19.39
CA ILE A 209 7.22 25.32 18.91
C ILE A 209 6.40 24.75 20.08
N VAL A 210 7.05 24.20 21.09
CA VAL A 210 6.39 23.59 22.27
C VAL A 210 5.72 24.64 23.17
N ASP A 211 6.18 25.90 23.16
CA ASP A 211 5.54 27.00 23.88
C ASP A 211 4.13 27.36 23.32
N ASN A 212 3.85 27.16 22.02
CA ASN A 212 2.50 27.25 21.44
C ASN A 212 2.35 26.39 20.16
N PRO A 213 2.06 25.07 20.28
CA PRO A 213 2.11 24.14 19.14
C PRO A 213 0.81 24.10 18.30
N LEU A 214 -0.34 24.41 18.90
CA LEU A 214 -1.66 24.06 18.34
C LEU A 214 -1.94 24.73 16.99
N ASP A 215 -1.69 26.03 16.87
CA ASP A 215 -1.88 26.77 15.62
C ASP A 215 -0.99 26.21 14.50
N MET A 216 0.25 25.85 14.81
CA MET A 216 1.20 25.30 13.84
C MET A 216 0.85 23.87 13.42
N MET A 217 0.27 23.06 14.31
CA MET A 217 -0.27 21.73 13.99
C MET A 217 -1.46 21.84 13.03
N CYS A 218 -2.40 22.76 13.28
CA CYS A 218 -3.58 22.98 12.46
C CYS A 218 -3.30 23.82 11.18
N ASN A 219 -2.10 24.39 11.03
CA ASN A 219 -1.74 25.20 9.87
C ASN A 219 -1.40 24.33 8.65
N CYS A 220 -1.92 24.72 7.47
CA CYS A 220 -1.73 23.99 6.23
C CYS A 220 -0.27 23.94 5.75
N TYR A 221 0.56 24.92 6.12
CA TYR A 221 2.00 24.96 5.87
C TYR A 221 2.81 24.46 7.08
N GLY A 222 2.46 24.94 8.29
CA GLY A 222 3.13 24.58 9.54
C GLY A 222 3.16 23.07 9.80
N SER A 223 2.09 22.36 9.46
CA SER A 223 2.04 20.90 9.56
C SER A 223 3.04 20.17 8.65
N HIS A 224 3.45 20.73 7.50
CA HIS A 224 4.51 20.15 6.67
C HIS A 224 5.87 20.31 7.36
N VAL A 225 6.16 21.49 7.90
CA VAL A 225 7.39 21.76 8.67
C VAL A 225 7.47 20.87 9.92
N LEU A 226 6.38 20.71 10.68
CA LEU A 226 6.32 19.78 11.82
C LEU A 226 6.56 18.33 11.42
N ARG A 227 5.97 17.86 10.32
CA ARG A 227 6.20 16.50 9.81
C ARG A 227 7.66 16.29 9.39
N ARG A 228 8.32 17.29 8.81
CA ARG A 228 9.76 17.23 8.50
C ARG A 228 10.61 17.23 9.77
N LEU A 229 10.30 18.10 10.73
CA LEU A 229 11.00 18.19 12.01
C LEU A 229 10.94 16.87 12.79
N LEU A 230 9.75 16.27 12.92
CA LEU A 230 9.58 14.95 13.54
C LEU A 230 10.44 13.87 12.87
N CYS A 231 10.49 13.84 11.53
CA CYS A 231 11.31 12.87 10.79
C CYS A 231 12.81 13.10 11.00
N LEU A 232 13.27 14.35 10.98
CA LEU A 232 14.66 14.72 11.26
C LEU A 232 15.06 14.36 12.70
N CYS A 233 14.19 14.61 13.68
CA CYS A 233 14.40 14.19 15.07
C CYS A 233 14.40 12.65 15.24
N LYS A 234 13.77 11.87 14.35
CA LYS A 234 13.93 10.40 14.29
C LYS A 234 15.16 9.95 13.48
N GLY A 235 15.85 10.86 12.79
CA GLY A 235 17.01 10.55 11.94
C GLY A 235 16.66 10.01 10.55
N VAL A 236 15.48 10.35 10.01
CA VAL A 236 14.96 9.78 8.74
C VAL A 236 14.65 10.87 7.71
N SER A 237 15.04 10.66 6.44
CA SER A 237 14.64 11.58 5.36
C SER A 237 13.15 11.43 5.03
N LEU A 238 12.51 12.56 4.72
CA LEU A 238 11.06 12.67 4.50
C LEU A 238 10.60 12.21 3.11
N ASP A 239 11.46 11.56 2.32
CA ASP A 239 11.18 11.20 0.92
C ASP A 239 10.26 9.97 0.76
N SER A 240 9.86 9.34 1.87
CA SER A 240 8.86 8.26 1.86
C SER A 240 7.43 8.84 1.81
N PRO A 241 6.63 8.56 0.76
CA PRO A 241 5.25 9.06 0.65
C PRO A 241 4.34 8.59 1.80
N GLU A 242 4.68 7.50 2.48
CA GLU A 242 3.90 6.94 3.59
C GLU A 242 4.04 7.77 4.86
N LEU A 243 5.16 8.48 5.06
CA LEU A 243 5.34 9.43 6.16
C LEU A 243 4.54 10.73 5.95
N HIS A 244 4.19 11.05 4.70
CA HIS A 244 3.26 12.15 4.36
C HIS A 244 1.78 11.77 4.44
N GLY A 245 1.45 10.51 4.79
CA GLY A 245 0.07 10.00 4.77
C GLY A 245 -0.47 9.70 3.35
N ALA A 246 0.38 9.70 2.32
CA ALA A 246 -0.06 9.47 0.94
C ALA A 246 -0.36 7.99 0.67
N LYS A 247 -1.44 7.72 -0.09
CA LYS A 247 -1.88 6.36 -0.44
C LYS A 247 -0.90 5.68 -1.41
N SER A 248 0.02 4.89 -0.84
CA SER A 248 1.05 4.12 -1.54
C SER A 248 0.57 2.71 -1.93
N SER A 249 1.14 2.15 -3.00
CA SER A 249 0.94 0.74 -3.37
C SER A 249 1.65 -0.24 -2.43
N LYS A 250 2.73 0.17 -1.76
CA LYS A 250 3.43 -0.63 -0.73
C LYS A 250 2.57 -0.75 0.54
N ALA A 251 1.98 0.35 1.01
CA ALA A 251 1.03 0.33 2.13
C ALA A 251 -0.19 -0.57 1.86
N LEU A 252 -0.75 -0.54 0.64
CA LEU A 252 -1.82 -1.46 0.24
C LEU A 252 -1.33 -2.92 0.16
N ALA A 253 -0.10 -3.16 -0.30
CA ALA A 253 0.49 -4.51 -0.31
C ALA A 253 0.68 -5.06 1.11
N LYS A 254 1.24 -4.25 2.03
CA LYS A 254 1.36 -4.56 3.47
C LYS A 254 -0.01 -4.91 4.07
N ARG A 255 -1.02 -4.06 3.85
CA ARG A 255 -2.39 -4.25 4.33
C ARG A 255 -3.03 -5.56 3.84
N LEU A 256 -2.70 -6.01 2.64
CA LEU A 256 -3.22 -7.25 2.04
C LEU A 256 -2.23 -8.44 2.13
N ASN A 257 -1.18 -8.38 2.96
CA ASN A 257 -0.16 -9.42 3.08
C ASN A 257 0.48 -9.85 1.74
N LEU A 258 0.55 -8.94 0.76
CA LEU A 258 1.12 -9.16 -0.57
C LEU A 258 2.63 -8.90 -0.53
N LYS A 259 3.42 -9.91 -0.91
CA LYS A 259 4.88 -9.77 -1.00
C LYS A 259 5.26 -8.82 -2.13
N THR A 260 5.83 -7.66 -1.78
CA THR A 260 6.43 -6.76 -2.77
C THR A 260 7.72 -7.40 -3.31
N SER A 261 7.97 -7.30 -4.62
CA SER A 261 9.15 -7.96 -5.26
C SER A 261 10.43 -7.12 -5.23
N GLN A 262 10.45 -6.04 -4.45
CA GLN A 262 11.67 -5.38 -4.01
C GLN A 262 12.03 -5.99 -2.66
N LEU A 263 13.32 -6.12 -2.33
CA LEU A 263 13.67 -6.27 -0.92
C LEU A 263 13.08 -5.08 -0.18
N GLU A 264 12.42 -5.35 0.94
CA GLU A 264 12.07 -4.32 1.89
C GLU A 264 13.40 -3.74 2.41
N PRO A 265 13.69 -2.43 2.24
CA PRO A 265 14.47 -1.78 3.28
C PRO A 265 13.63 -1.94 4.54
N GLN A 266 14.11 -2.78 5.46
CA GLN A 266 13.39 -3.00 6.70
C GLN A 266 13.31 -1.64 7.42
N LEU A 267 12.23 -1.39 8.15
CA LEU A 267 12.18 -0.25 9.09
C LEU A 267 13.20 -0.41 10.25
N ASP A 268 13.95 -1.51 10.23
CA ASP A 268 15.08 -1.86 11.06
C ASP A 268 16.45 -1.41 10.49
N GLU A 269 16.50 -0.90 9.24
CA GLU A 269 17.70 -0.28 8.63
C GLU A 269 17.56 1.24 8.52
N TYR A 270 17.35 1.92 9.66
CA TYR A 270 17.68 3.34 9.81
C TYR A 270 19.12 3.45 10.35
N PRO A 271 20.10 3.93 9.55
CA PRO A 271 21.53 3.85 9.91
C PRO A 271 21.96 4.87 10.97
N HIS A 272 21.11 5.85 11.31
CA HIS A 272 21.38 6.87 12.32
C HIS A 272 20.38 6.78 13.48
N GLN A 273 20.83 7.01 14.71
CA GLN A 273 20.00 6.90 15.93
C GLN A 273 18.93 8.00 16.05
N GLY A 274 19.06 9.08 15.27
CA GLY A 274 18.24 10.29 15.40
C GLY A 274 18.61 11.08 16.65
N PHE A 275 17.66 11.85 17.17
CA PHE A 275 17.77 12.66 18.39
C PHE A 275 16.62 12.28 19.33
N PRO A 276 16.68 11.11 20.02
CA PRO A 276 15.52 10.55 20.72
C PRO A 276 14.92 11.47 21.79
N ASP A 277 15.77 12.15 22.56
CA ASP A 277 15.33 13.07 23.62
C ASP A 277 14.64 14.31 23.04
N VAL A 278 15.14 14.84 21.91
CA VAL A 278 14.52 15.98 21.19
C VAL A 278 13.19 15.58 20.57
N LEU A 279 13.10 14.37 20.02
CA LEU A 279 11.85 13.81 19.47
C LEU A 279 10.80 13.62 20.58
N SER A 280 11.22 13.08 21.73
CA SER A 280 10.37 12.88 22.91
C SER A 280 9.89 14.22 23.50
N TYR A 281 10.78 15.19 23.66
CA TYR A 281 10.45 16.54 24.13
C TYR A 281 9.45 17.24 23.20
N LEU A 282 9.71 17.26 21.90
CA LEU A 282 8.81 17.83 20.91
C LEU A 282 7.44 17.14 20.96
N LEU A 283 7.39 15.80 20.89
CA LEU A 283 6.14 15.06 20.84
C LEU A 283 5.33 15.16 22.13
N SER A 284 5.98 15.16 23.30
CA SER A 284 5.32 15.46 24.57
C SER A 284 4.69 16.85 24.58
N GLY A 285 5.39 17.85 24.04
CA GLY A 285 4.87 19.22 23.91
C GLY A 285 3.69 19.34 22.94
N LEU A 286 3.76 18.70 21.76
CA LEU A 286 2.64 18.65 20.78
C LEU A 286 1.38 17.98 21.35
N LEU A 287 1.52 17.13 22.37
CA LEU A 287 0.41 16.41 23.03
C LEU A 287 -0.03 17.03 24.36
N ASN A 288 0.66 18.06 24.86
CA ASN A 288 0.39 18.71 26.14
C ASN A 288 -0.72 19.77 26.03
N CYS A 289 -1.91 19.36 25.60
CA CYS A 289 -3.11 20.19 25.48
C CYS A 289 -4.28 19.62 26.29
N SER A 290 -5.41 20.34 26.36
CA SER A 290 -6.57 19.82 27.09
C SER A 290 -7.24 18.66 26.33
N ARG A 291 -8.05 17.86 27.05
CA ARG A 291 -8.90 16.83 26.42
C ARG A 291 -9.89 17.41 25.40
N GLU A 292 -10.20 18.69 25.42
CA GLU A 292 -11.09 19.31 24.42
C GLU A 292 -10.30 19.85 23.22
N ASP A 293 -9.09 20.40 23.43
CA ASP A 293 -8.19 20.78 22.32
C ASP A 293 -7.83 19.54 21.48
N MET A 294 -7.48 18.43 22.15
CA MET A 294 -7.25 17.14 21.47
C MET A 294 -8.48 16.65 20.70
N LYS A 295 -9.71 16.98 21.14
CA LYS A 295 -10.95 16.64 20.41
C LYS A 295 -11.05 17.39 19.08
N TYR A 296 -10.50 18.60 18.99
CA TYR A 296 -10.35 19.33 17.74
C TYR A 296 -9.18 18.80 16.90
N LEU A 297 -8.02 18.51 17.50
CA LEU A 297 -6.86 17.92 16.80
C LEU A 297 -7.17 16.54 16.18
N GLN A 298 -8.10 15.78 16.76
CA GLN A 298 -8.59 14.52 16.21
C GLN A 298 -9.25 14.67 14.83
N VAL A 299 -9.93 15.79 14.58
CA VAL A 299 -10.79 16.01 13.38
C VAL A 299 -10.28 17.08 12.42
N ASP A 300 -9.31 17.91 12.82
CA ASP A 300 -8.59 18.76 11.87
C ASP A 300 -7.65 17.94 10.98
N GLN A 301 -7.55 18.33 9.71
CA GLN A 301 -6.84 17.60 8.67
C GLN A 301 -5.32 17.65 8.87
N TYR A 302 -4.78 18.78 9.35
CA TYR A 302 -3.35 19.05 9.37
C TYR A 302 -2.69 18.52 10.64
N SER A 303 -3.34 18.71 11.79
CA SER A 303 -2.96 18.10 13.06
C SER A 303 -3.07 16.57 13.03
N SER A 304 -4.14 16.01 12.42
CA SER A 304 -4.22 14.57 12.15
C SER A 304 -3.04 14.06 11.33
N LEU A 305 -2.59 14.79 10.29
CA LEU A 305 -1.40 14.40 9.52
C LEU A 305 -0.10 14.46 10.36
N VAL A 306 0.06 15.46 11.23
CA VAL A 306 1.21 15.53 12.17
C VAL A 306 1.21 14.33 13.12
N LEU A 307 0.06 14.00 13.72
CA LEU A 307 -0.10 12.87 14.64
C LEU A 307 0.10 11.52 13.93
N GLN A 308 -0.38 11.35 12.69
CA GLN A 308 -0.11 10.18 11.86
C GLN A 308 1.39 10.00 11.60
N THR A 309 2.13 11.07 11.27
CA THR A 309 3.58 10.99 11.08
C THR A 309 4.29 10.63 12.39
N ALA A 310 3.94 11.27 13.52
CA ALA A 310 4.52 10.95 14.82
C ALA A 310 4.32 9.47 15.21
N LEU A 311 3.10 8.94 15.08
CA LEU A 311 2.79 7.54 15.36
C LEU A 311 3.58 6.57 14.46
N ARG A 312 3.76 6.89 13.17
CA ARG A 312 4.58 6.07 12.24
C ARG A 312 6.06 6.03 12.63
N LEU A 313 6.60 7.10 13.21
CA LEU A 313 7.99 7.16 13.68
C LEU A 313 8.20 6.43 15.02
N MET A 314 7.12 6.12 15.74
CA MET A 314 7.10 5.33 16.99
C MET A 314 6.83 3.84 16.77
N VAL A 315 6.86 3.34 15.52
CA VAL A 315 6.72 1.90 15.21
C VAL A 315 7.73 1.06 16.00
N LYS A 316 7.25 0.02 16.70
CA LYS A 316 8.00 -0.85 17.64
C LYS A 316 8.59 -0.13 18.87
N GLN A 317 8.04 1.01 19.27
CA GLN A 317 8.40 1.74 20.49
C GLN A 317 7.20 1.63 21.45
N ASP A 318 6.99 0.41 21.96
CA ASP A 318 5.72 0.02 22.59
C ASP A 318 5.44 0.80 23.89
N ASP A 319 6.46 1.11 24.69
CA ASP A 319 6.32 1.89 25.93
C ASP A 319 5.92 3.36 25.65
N GLU A 320 6.44 3.95 24.57
CA GLU A 320 6.08 5.27 24.08
C GLU A 320 4.66 5.28 23.47
N LEU A 321 4.33 4.28 22.65
CA LEU A 321 3.00 4.13 22.05
C LEU A 321 1.90 3.93 23.10
N LEU A 322 2.19 3.22 24.20
CA LEU A 322 1.31 3.07 25.36
C LEU A 322 1.10 4.36 26.16
N GLN A 323 1.90 5.41 25.93
CA GLN A 323 1.71 6.75 26.52
C GLN A 323 1.05 7.73 25.53
N ILE A 324 1.45 7.68 24.26
CA ILE A 324 1.02 8.60 23.20
C ILE A 324 -0.41 8.30 22.73
N ILE A 325 -0.74 7.04 22.46
CA ILE A 325 -2.06 6.69 21.91
C ILE A 325 -3.20 7.01 22.89
N PRO A 326 -3.11 6.77 24.21
CA PRO A 326 -4.16 7.15 25.16
C PRO A 326 -4.40 8.67 25.21
N LEU A 327 -3.33 9.48 25.10
CA LEU A 327 -3.44 10.95 25.03
C LEU A 327 -4.23 11.34 23.78
N VAL A 328 -3.81 10.84 22.61
CA VAL A 328 -4.44 11.11 21.31
C VAL A 328 -5.90 10.64 21.27
N LEU A 329 -6.24 9.52 21.91
CA LEU A 329 -7.60 9.01 22.03
C LEU A 329 -8.41 9.62 23.19
N ARG A 330 -7.80 10.51 23.99
CA ARG A 330 -8.42 11.19 25.15
C ARG A 330 -8.87 10.21 26.26
N CYS A 331 -8.27 9.03 26.36
CA CYS A 331 -8.64 7.95 27.29
C CYS A 331 -7.61 7.67 28.40
N ASN A 332 -6.71 8.62 28.71
CA ASN A 332 -5.85 8.55 29.89
C ASN A 332 -6.67 8.26 31.15
N SER A 333 -6.47 7.09 31.76
CA SER A 333 -7.10 6.72 33.01
C SER A 333 -6.57 7.57 34.17
N THR A 334 -7.46 8.06 35.03
CA THR A 334 -7.11 8.70 36.31
C THR A 334 -6.87 7.70 37.44
N ALA A 335 -6.91 6.40 37.12
CA ALA A 335 -6.74 5.29 38.06
C ALA A 335 -5.28 5.06 38.46
N GLU A 336 -5.09 4.47 39.64
CA GLU A 336 -3.79 4.29 40.28
C GLU A 336 -2.84 3.35 39.51
N SER A 337 -1.54 3.64 39.60
CA SER A 337 -0.46 2.96 38.87
C SER A 337 -0.43 1.45 39.09
N GLY A 338 -0.97 0.69 38.15
CA GLY A 338 -0.99 -0.78 38.19
C GLY A 338 -2.07 -1.42 37.30
N ALA A 339 -3.14 -0.70 36.98
CA ALA A 339 -4.05 -1.10 35.90
C ALA A 339 -3.41 -0.82 34.53
N GLY A 340 -3.58 -1.75 33.59
CA GLY A 340 -3.19 -1.54 32.19
C GLY A 340 -4.16 -0.61 31.45
N PHE A 341 -3.82 -0.28 30.19
CA PHE A 341 -4.66 0.54 29.31
C PHE A 341 -6.12 0.07 29.27
N HIS A 342 -7.05 1.00 29.53
CA HIS A 342 -8.49 0.74 29.57
C HIS A 342 -9.26 1.91 28.92
N ILE A 343 -10.31 1.61 28.16
CA ILE A 343 -11.20 2.61 27.56
C ILE A 343 -12.56 2.57 28.26
N GLU A 344 -12.93 3.70 28.87
CA GLU A 344 -14.24 3.94 29.51
C GLU A 344 -15.37 3.98 28.46
N THR A 345 -16.57 3.53 28.82
CA THR A 345 -17.67 3.26 27.88
C THR A 345 -18.18 4.51 27.13
N ASP A 346 -18.15 5.67 27.78
CA ASP A 346 -18.50 6.97 27.19
C ASP A 346 -17.39 7.46 26.23
N VAL A 347 -16.12 7.32 26.61
CA VAL A 347 -14.99 7.66 25.74
C VAL A 347 -14.93 6.74 24.51
N ALA A 348 -15.17 5.44 24.68
CA ALA A 348 -15.31 4.49 23.58
C ALA A 348 -16.43 4.90 22.61
N LYS A 349 -17.55 5.42 23.15
CA LYS A 349 -18.65 5.96 22.35
C LYS A 349 -18.26 7.24 21.60
N GLU A 350 -17.57 8.20 22.24
CA GLU A 350 -17.09 9.41 21.53
C GLU A 350 -16.14 9.05 20.39
N ILE A 351 -15.23 8.09 20.60
CA ILE A 351 -14.32 7.57 19.56
C ILE A 351 -15.13 6.95 18.40
N LEU A 352 -16.14 6.12 18.71
CA LEU A 352 -16.98 5.47 17.71
C LEU A 352 -17.84 6.46 16.91
N GLU A 353 -18.38 7.50 17.54
CA GLU A 353 -19.16 8.55 16.87
C GLU A 353 -18.27 9.40 15.93
N SER A 354 -17.04 9.73 16.34
CA SER A 354 -16.07 10.45 15.50
C SER A 354 -15.50 9.61 14.33
N MET A 355 -15.64 8.29 14.34
CA MET A 355 -14.99 7.35 13.40
C MET A 355 -15.31 7.59 11.91
N LYS A 356 -16.39 8.33 11.61
CA LYS A 356 -16.83 8.66 10.24
C LYS A 356 -16.29 10.00 9.71
N ASP A 357 -15.53 10.73 10.52
CA ASP A 357 -14.78 11.90 10.05
C ASP A 357 -13.58 11.48 9.17
N ASN A 358 -13.20 12.34 8.22
CA ASN A 358 -12.11 12.09 7.27
C ASN A 358 -10.72 12.17 7.92
N SER A 359 -10.51 13.10 8.84
CA SER A 359 -9.21 13.31 9.50
C SER A 359 -9.01 12.28 10.61
N PHE A 360 -10.06 12.02 11.41
CA PHE A 360 -9.99 11.05 12.50
C PHE A 360 -9.90 9.61 12.00
N SER A 361 -10.62 9.24 10.94
CA SER A 361 -10.48 7.89 10.35
C SER A 361 -9.06 7.61 9.86
N HIS A 362 -8.41 8.56 9.18
CA HIS A 362 -7.01 8.42 8.78
C HIS A 362 -6.04 8.36 9.98
N LEU A 363 -6.32 9.07 11.08
CA LEU A 363 -5.55 8.94 12.31
C LEU A 363 -5.71 7.54 12.94
N VAL A 364 -6.93 7.03 13.05
CA VAL A 364 -7.20 5.71 13.66
C VAL A 364 -6.71 4.56 12.76
N GLU A 365 -6.69 4.73 11.42
CA GLU A 365 -6.01 3.79 10.52
C GLU A 365 -4.53 3.57 10.91
N VAL A 366 -3.83 4.62 11.32
CA VAL A 366 -2.42 4.57 11.77
C VAL A 366 -2.31 4.04 13.19
N ILE A 367 -3.19 4.46 14.10
CA ILE A 367 -3.23 3.91 15.48
C ILE A 367 -3.34 2.38 15.43
N LEU A 368 -4.22 1.82 14.61
CA LEU A 368 -4.37 0.36 14.47
C LEU A 368 -3.20 -0.34 13.77
N GLU A 369 -2.42 0.38 12.95
CA GLU A 369 -1.20 -0.13 12.31
C GLU A 369 -0.03 -0.23 13.30
N VAL A 370 0.05 0.66 14.30
CA VAL A 370 1.18 0.73 15.25
C VAL A 370 0.87 0.20 16.65
N ALA A 371 -0.39 0.15 17.07
CA ALA A 371 -0.79 -0.16 18.45
C ALA A 371 -0.16 -1.45 19.00
N PRO A 372 0.43 -1.43 20.21
CA PRO A 372 0.83 -2.64 20.94
C PRO A 372 -0.37 -3.58 21.19
N GLU A 373 -0.12 -4.87 21.41
CA GLU A 373 -1.17 -5.90 21.43
C GLU A 373 -2.28 -5.64 22.44
N SER A 374 -1.94 -5.25 23.66
CA SER A 374 -2.92 -4.89 24.72
C SER A 374 -3.84 -3.75 24.30
N LEU A 375 -3.28 -2.69 23.70
CA LEU A 375 -4.00 -1.51 23.26
C LEU A 375 -4.90 -1.82 22.04
N TYR A 376 -4.40 -2.61 21.09
CA TYR A 376 -5.21 -3.09 19.97
C TYR A 376 -6.39 -3.95 20.45
N ASN A 377 -6.16 -4.86 21.40
CA ASN A 377 -7.19 -5.78 21.91
C ASN A 377 -8.31 -5.04 22.68
N GLU A 378 -7.96 -4.00 23.44
CA GLU A 378 -8.94 -3.15 24.11
C GLU A 378 -9.73 -2.28 23.10
N LEU A 379 -9.07 -1.66 22.12
CA LEU A 379 -9.74 -0.95 21.02
C LEU A 379 -10.75 -1.85 20.30
N PHE A 380 -10.33 -3.06 19.92
CA PHE A 380 -11.19 -4.03 19.25
C PHE A 380 -12.45 -4.33 20.06
N ASN A 381 -12.30 -4.63 21.35
CA ASN A 381 -13.42 -5.05 22.21
C ASN A 381 -14.32 -3.90 22.70
N LYS A 382 -13.79 -2.68 22.87
CA LYS A 382 -14.55 -1.53 23.40
C LYS A 382 -15.18 -0.65 22.32
N VAL A 383 -14.49 -0.47 21.19
CA VAL A 383 -14.87 0.52 20.16
C VAL A 383 -15.49 -0.13 18.92
N PHE A 384 -14.91 -1.25 18.45
CA PHE A 384 -15.25 -1.77 17.11
C PHE A 384 -16.24 -2.95 17.10
N LYS A 385 -16.17 -3.83 18.11
CA LYS A 385 -17.04 -5.01 18.24
C LYS A 385 -18.52 -4.63 18.30
N ASN A 386 -19.36 -5.37 17.59
CA ASN A 386 -20.79 -5.12 17.35
C ASN A 386 -21.08 -3.86 16.50
N SER A 387 -20.09 -3.30 15.81
CA SER A 387 -20.24 -2.13 14.92
C SER A 387 -19.45 -2.26 13.60
N LEU A 388 -18.87 -3.43 13.32
CA LEU A 388 -17.96 -3.62 12.19
C LEU A 388 -18.67 -3.38 10.85
N PHE A 389 -19.91 -3.86 10.70
CA PHE A 389 -20.66 -3.72 9.45
C PHE A 389 -21.05 -2.26 9.14
N ASP A 390 -21.61 -1.54 10.12
CA ASP A 390 -22.08 -0.17 9.93
C ASP A 390 -20.94 0.82 9.67
N LEU A 391 -19.75 0.56 10.25
CA LEU A 391 -18.52 1.27 9.90
C LEU A 391 -17.98 0.87 8.52
N SER A 392 -18.12 -0.40 8.12
CA SER A 392 -17.71 -0.87 6.79
C SER A 392 -18.51 -0.26 5.64
N LEU A 393 -19.75 0.18 5.87
CA LEU A 393 -20.55 0.87 4.85
C LEU A 393 -20.21 2.36 4.68
N ASP A 394 -19.60 2.99 5.68
CA ASP A 394 -19.25 4.41 5.63
C ASP A 394 -18.12 4.70 4.63
N ARG A 395 -18.07 5.93 4.09
CA ARG A 395 -17.06 6.36 3.10
C ARG A 395 -15.65 6.50 3.69
N CYS A 396 -15.53 6.77 4.99
CA CYS A 396 -14.28 6.99 5.72
C CYS A 396 -13.96 5.79 6.62
N ALA A 397 -14.88 5.40 7.51
CA ALA A 397 -14.63 4.37 8.52
C ALA A 397 -14.34 2.97 7.94
N ASN A 398 -14.76 2.67 6.71
CA ASN A 398 -14.43 1.40 6.05
C ASN A 398 -12.91 1.20 5.87
N PHE A 399 -12.12 2.27 5.81
CA PHE A 399 -10.65 2.17 5.76
C PHE A 399 -10.06 1.87 7.14
N VAL A 400 -10.67 2.37 8.22
CA VAL A 400 -10.35 1.97 9.60
C VAL A 400 -10.63 0.49 9.80
N ILE A 401 -11.78 -0.01 9.35
CA ILE A 401 -12.12 -1.44 9.43
C ILE A 401 -11.13 -2.28 8.60
N GLN A 402 -10.69 -1.82 7.43
CA GLN A 402 -9.60 -2.49 6.70
C GLN A 402 -8.31 -2.55 7.52
N SER A 403 -7.90 -1.46 8.18
CA SER A 403 -6.71 -1.47 9.05
C SER A 403 -6.89 -2.40 10.26
N LEU A 404 -8.06 -2.38 10.92
CA LEU A 404 -8.41 -3.29 12.01
C LEU A 404 -8.25 -4.75 11.60
N ILE A 405 -8.96 -5.16 10.55
CA ILE A 405 -8.95 -6.54 10.04
C ILE A 405 -7.54 -6.98 9.67
N SER A 406 -6.78 -6.14 8.94
CA SER A 406 -5.40 -6.47 8.54
C SER A 406 -4.46 -6.65 9.73
N HIS A 407 -4.77 -6.07 10.90
CA HIS A 407 -3.96 -6.14 12.12
C HIS A 407 -4.56 -7.06 13.22
N ALA A 408 -5.66 -7.79 12.97
CA ALA A 408 -6.21 -8.74 13.95
C ALA A 408 -5.15 -9.75 14.47
N ARG A 409 -5.10 -9.94 15.79
CA ARG A 409 -4.00 -10.62 16.49
C ARG A 409 -4.20 -12.13 16.56
N ASP A 410 -5.42 -12.59 16.82
CA ASP A 410 -5.72 -13.97 17.17
C ASP A 410 -6.95 -14.55 16.42
N GLN A 411 -7.22 -15.85 16.64
CA GLN A 411 -8.30 -16.57 15.98
C GLN A 411 -9.70 -16.32 16.57
N GLU A 412 -9.82 -15.78 17.79
CA GLU A 412 -11.11 -15.35 18.36
C GLU A 412 -11.58 -14.06 17.69
N GLN A 413 -10.68 -13.08 17.56
CA GLN A 413 -10.91 -11.85 16.79
C GLN A 413 -11.33 -12.18 15.35
N MET A 414 -10.64 -13.12 14.69
CA MET A 414 -11.02 -13.59 13.36
C MET A 414 -12.45 -14.17 13.31
N GLY A 415 -12.87 -14.91 14.35
CA GLY A 415 -14.23 -15.42 14.47
C GLY A 415 -15.27 -14.30 14.59
N LEU A 416 -15.05 -13.35 15.50
CA LEU A 416 -15.94 -12.21 15.73
C LEU A 416 -16.06 -11.30 14.49
N ILE A 417 -14.95 -11.03 13.80
CA ILE A 417 -14.95 -10.29 12.53
C ILE A 417 -15.72 -11.05 11.45
N TRP A 418 -15.62 -12.40 11.42
CA TRP A 418 -16.40 -13.22 10.48
C TRP A 418 -17.89 -13.05 10.71
N GLU A 419 -18.34 -13.22 11.95
CA GLU A 419 -19.75 -13.24 12.34
C GLU A 419 -20.50 -11.94 11.99
N GLU A 420 -19.85 -10.77 12.15
CA GLU A 420 -20.44 -9.48 11.75
C GLU A 420 -20.39 -9.21 10.24
N LEU A 421 -19.30 -9.54 9.55
CA LEU A 421 -19.03 -9.03 8.19
C LEU A 421 -19.31 -10.02 7.06
N ALA A 422 -18.98 -11.30 7.22
CA ALA A 422 -19.04 -12.26 6.12
C ALA A 422 -20.47 -12.65 5.68
N PRO A 423 -21.52 -12.61 6.54
CA PRO A 423 -22.92 -12.68 6.06
C PRO A 423 -23.30 -11.53 5.11
N ARG A 424 -22.53 -10.43 5.14
CA ARG A 424 -22.79 -9.17 4.42
C ARG A 424 -21.78 -8.89 3.30
N PHE A 425 -20.98 -9.88 2.90
CA PHE A 425 -20.05 -9.76 1.77
C PHE A 425 -20.73 -9.25 0.49
N LYS A 426 -21.98 -9.64 0.24
CA LYS A 426 -22.74 -9.14 -0.92
C LYS A 426 -22.97 -7.62 -0.81
N ASP A 427 -23.50 -7.14 0.32
CA ASP A 427 -23.73 -5.72 0.57
C ASP A 427 -22.44 -4.89 0.44
N LEU A 428 -21.32 -5.43 0.94
CA LEU A 428 -20.01 -4.77 0.85
C LEU A 428 -19.53 -4.64 -0.60
N LEU A 429 -19.70 -5.67 -1.42
CA LEU A 429 -19.32 -5.61 -2.84
C LEU A 429 -20.24 -4.68 -3.64
N GLU A 430 -21.56 -4.75 -3.43
CA GLU A 430 -22.56 -3.87 -4.07
C GLU A 430 -22.35 -2.39 -3.71
N GLN A 431 -21.91 -2.08 -2.49
CA GLN A 431 -21.64 -0.71 -2.03
C GLN A 431 -20.17 -0.26 -2.24
N GLY A 432 -19.40 -0.98 -3.08
CA GLY A 432 -18.03 -0.62 -3.46
C GLY A 432 -16.95 -0.87 -2.38
N LYS A 433 -17.31 -1.47 -1.24
CA LYS A 433 -16.46 -1.71 -0.06
C LYS A 433 -15.60 -2.98 -0.17
N SER A 434 -15.22 -3.34 -1.40
CA SER A 434 -14.44 -4.54 -1.71
C SER A 434 -13.09 -4.65 -0.95
N GLY A 435 -12.50 -3.53 -0.50
CA GLY A 435 -11.30 -3.54 0.34
C GLY A 435 -11.49 -4.22 1.71
N VAL A 436 -12.69 -4.13 2.30
CA VAL A 436 -13.03 -4.82 3.57
C VAL A 436 -13.00 -6.34 3.35
N VAL A 437 -13.60 -6.79 2.26
CA VAL A 437 -13.61 -8.21 1.85
C VAL A 437 -12.19 -8.70 1.54
N ALA A 438 -11.38 -7.89 0.84
CA ALA A 438 -9.98 -8.21 0.56
C ALA A 438 -9.14 -8.34 1.85
N SER A 439 -9.32 -7.44 2.81
CA SER A 439 -8.62 -7.49 4.10
C SER A 439 -9.01 -8.74 4.89
N LEU A 440 -10.29 -9.13 4.89
CA LEU A 440 -10.74 -10.31 5.63
C LEU A 440 -10.20 -11.63 5.03
N ILE A 441 -10.09 -11.69 3.71
CA ILE A 441 -9.46 -12.82 3.02
C ILE A 441 -7.95 -12.85 3.33
N ALA A 442 -7.25 -11.71 3.24
CA ALA A 442 -5.81 -11.64 3.51
C ALA A 442 -5.45 -11.99 4.97
N VAL A 443 -6.27 -11.61 5.96
CA VAL A 443 -6.02 -12.00 7.36
C VAL A 443 -6.40 -13.45 7.65
N SER A 444 -7.41 -14.02 6.96
CA SER A 444 -7.72 -15.45 7.07
C SER A 444 -6.51 -16.33 6.73
N GLN A 445 -5.70 -15.92 5.73
CA GLN A 445 -4.43 -16.58 5.44
C GLN A 445 -3.39 -16.34 6.54
N ARG A 446 -3.21 -15.09 6.99
CA ARG A 446 -2.19 -14.74 8.00
C ARG A 446 -2.40 -15.48 9.32
N LEU A 447 -3.65 -15.65 9.75
CA LEU A 447 -4.03 -16.30 11.00
C LEU A 447 -4.33 -17.81 10.87
N GLN A 448 -4.25 -18.36 9.66
CA GLN A 448 -4.58 -19.76 9.34
C GLN A 448 -5.94 -20.17 9.95
N SER A 449 -6.95 -19.35 9.66
CA SER A 449 -8.27 -19.44 10.28
C SER A 449 -9.36 -18.96 9.32
N HIS A 450 -10.44 -19.74 9.21
CA HIS A 450 -11.63 -19.46 8.41
C HIS A 450 -11.42 -19.40 6.87
N GLU A 451 -10.27 -19.81 6.33
CA GLU A 451 -9.90 -19.69 4.91
C GLU A 451 -10.96 -20.25 3.96
N HIS A 452 -11.42 -21.48 4.21
CA HIS A 452 -12.49 -22.13 3.43
C HIS A 452 -13.82 -21.36 3.53
N LYS A 453 -14.19 -20.91 4.74
CA LYS A 453 -15.42 -20.13 4.96
C LYS A 453 -15.38 -18.79 4.20
N CYS A 454 -14.23 -18.11 4.18
CA CYS A 454 -14.03 -16.87 3.43
C CYS A 454 -14.08 -17.10 1.91
N CYS A 455 -13.47 -18.18 1.41
CA CYS A 455 -13.53 -18.56 -0.01
C CYS A 455 -14.97 -18.88 -0.47
N GLU A 456 -15.75 -19.61 0.32
CA GLU A 456 -17.15 -19.94 0.01
C GLU A 456 -18.11 -18.75 0.22
N ALA A 457 -17.88 -17.89 1.22
CA ALA A 457 -18.68 -16.67 1.42
C ALA A 457 -18.49 -15.69 0.24
N LEU A 458 -17.26 -15.51 -0.24
CA LEU A 458 -17.00 -14.72 -1.45
C LEU A 458 -17.69 -15.33 -2.67
N ALA A 459 -17.68 -16.66 -2.80
CA ALA A 459 -18.38 -17.35 -3.87
C ALA A 459 -19.91 -17.13 -3.81
N GLY A 460 -20.53 -17.28 -2.64
CA GLY A 460 -21.97 -17.03 -2.47
C GLY A 460 -22.36 -15.56 -2.71
N ALA A 461 -21.49 -14.61 -2.36
CA ALA A 461 -21.74 -13.18 -2.57
C ALA A 461 -21.71 -12.76 -4.06
N VAL A 462 -20.87 -13.40 -4.88
CA VAL A 462 -20.70 -13.09 -6.31
C VAL A 462 -21.54 -14.00 -7.22
N CYS A 463 -21.83 -15.22 -6.77
CA CYS A 463 -22.46 -16.29 -7.54
C CYS A 463 -23.60 -16.95 -6.74
N SER A 464 -24.83 -16.44 -6.92
CA SER A 464 -26.03 -16.87 -6.21
C SER A 464 -26.52 -18.28 -6.56
N THR A 465 -26.06 -18.87 -7.67
CA THR A 465 -26.36 -20.26 -8.08
C THR A 465 -25.08 -21.05 -8.31
N ASN A 466 -25.14 -22.38 -8.12
CA ASN A 466 -23.99 -23.26 -8.36
C ASN A 466 -23.50 -23.20 -9.82
N GLU A 467 -24.40 -23.05 -10.78
CA GLU A 467 -24.04 -22.83 -12.19
C GLU A 467 -23.27 -21.53 -12.36
N SER A 468 -23.72 -20.43 -11.74
CA SER A 468 -23.05 -19.13 -11.83
C SER A 468 -21.63 -19.10 -11.25
N ARG A 469 -21.25 -20.08 -10.39
CA ARG A 469 -19.89 -20.20 -9.83
C ARG A 469 -18.82 -20.37 -10.91
N MET A 470 -19.15 -20.87 -12.11
CA MET A 470 -18.18 -20.94 -13.22
C MET A 470 -17.73 -19.56 -13.72
N PHE A 471 -18.48 -18.50 -13.41
CA PHE A 471 -18.17 -17.11 -13.79
C PHE A 471 -17.56 -16.27 -12.66
N ILE A 472 -17.20 -16.87 -11.51
CA ILE A 472 -16.69 -16.14 -10.34
C ILE A 472 -15.44 -15.32 -10.65
N VAL A 473 -14.49 -15.84 -11.45
CA VAL A 473 -13.27 -15.12 -11.82
C VAL A 473 -13.59 -13.96 -12.78
N PRO A 474 -14.30 -14.14 -13.91
CA PRO A 474 -14.81 -13.03 -14.72
C PRO A 474 -15.52 -11.92 -13.94
N ARG A 475 -16.42 -12.29 -13.01
CA ARG A 475 -17.16 -11.33 -12.18
C ARG A 475 -16.26 -10.58 -11.20
N LEU A 476 -15.21 -11.21 -10.66
CA LEU A 476 -14.23 -10.54 -9.79
C LEU A 476 -13.25 -9.65 -10.59
N LEU A 477 -12.83 -10.07 -11.79
CA LEU A 477 -11.97 -9.26 -12.68
C LEU A 477 -12.67 -7.97 -13.12
N LEU A 478 -13.99 -7.96 -13.25
CA LEU A 478 -14.80 -6.84 -13.74
C LEU A 478 -15.92 -6.49 -12.73
N LEU A 479 -15.55 -6.43 -11.44
CA LEU A 479 -16.47 -6.33 -10.29
C LEU A 479 -17.48 -5.18 -10.38
N ASP A 480 -16.99 -4.00 -10.76
CA ASP A 480 -17.76 -2.77 -10.95
C ASP A 480 -18.73 -2.86 -12.14
N ASN A 481 -18.29 -3.49 -13.24
CA ASN A 481 -19.10 -3.74 -14.43
C ASN A 481 -20.16 -4.82 -14.18
N TYR A 482 -19.89 -5.80 -13.32
CA TYR A 482 -20.85 -6.82 -12.91
C TYR A 482 -21.92 -6.25 -11.96
N PHE A 483 -21.54 -5.65 -10.84
CA PHE A 483 -22.51 -5.09 -9.88
C PHE A 483 -23.20 -3.80 -10.38
N GLY A 484 -22.61 -3.09 -11.35
CA GLY A 484 -23.23 -1.94 -12.02
C GLY A 484 -24.12 -2.27 -13.22
N CYS A 485 -24.28 -3.55 -13.61
CA CYS A 485 -25.12 -3.91 -14.74
C CYS A 485 -26.62 -3.97 -14.39
N ARG A 486 -27.49 -3.89 -15.40
CA ARG A 486 -28.95 -3.92 -15.21
C ARG A 486 -29.54 -5.30 -14.90
N ASP A 487 -28.81 -6.36 -15.26
CA ASP A 487 -29.22 -7.74 -15.08
C ASP A 487 -27.97 -8.62 -14.91
N THR A 488 -27.74 -9.06 -13.67
CA THR A 488 -26.60 -9.90 -13.28
C THR A 488 -26.75 -11.36 -13.70
N SER A 489 -27.91 -11.76 -14.24
CA SER A 489 -28.14 -13.13 -14.74
C SER A 489 -27.61 -13.32 -16.16
N THR A 490 -27.65 -12.29 -17.01
CA THR A 490 -27.16 -12.32 -18.40
C THR A 490 -25.76 -11.70 -18.60
N TRP A 491 -25.13 -11.21 -17.53
CA TRP A 491 -23.77 -10.66 -17.58
C TRP A 491 -22.69 -11.76 -17.72
N GLU A 492 -21.90 -11.71 -18.79
CA GLU A 492 -20.72 -12.59 -19.01
C GLU A 492 -19.37 -11.85 -18.94
N TRP A 493 -19.26 -10.68 -19.57
CA TRP A 493 -17.99 -9.97 -19.81
C TRP A 493 -18.21 -8.52 -20.25
N ALA A 494 -17.18 -7.68 -20.14
CA ALA A 494 -17.15 -6.31 -20.67
C ALA A 494 -15.84 -6.10 -21.45
N SER A 495 -15.85 -6.37 -22.77
CA SER A 495 -14.62 -6.32 -23.57
C SER A 495 -14.15 -4.88 -23.83
N GLY A 496 -12.84 -4.67 -23.71
CA GLY A 496 -12.19 -3.36 -23.72
C GLY A 496 -12.27 -2.61 -22.39
N ALA A 497 -12.91 -3.18 -21.35
CA ALA A 497 -12.94 -2.58 -20.03
C ALA A 497 -11.64 -2.87 -19.26
N ARG A 498 -11.18 -1.90 -18.46
CA ARG A 498 -10.05 -2.09 -17.55
C ARG A 498 -10.49 -2.97 -16.38
N MET A 499 -9.65 -3.91 -15.95
CA MET A 499 -10.01 -4.82 -14.85
C MET A 499 -9.97 -4.11 -13.50
N HIS A 500 -10.92 -4.47 -12.63
CA HIS A 500 -11.14 -3.84 -11.34
C HIS A 500 -10.00 -4.19 -10.37
N VAL A 501 -9.23 -3.18 -9.96
CA VAL A 501 -7.97 -3.36 -9.21
C VAL A 501 -8.17 -4.18 -7.93
N MET A 502 -9.15 -3.84 -7.08
CA MET A 502 -9.37 -4.58 -5.83
C MET A 502 -9.92 -5.99 -6.08
N GLY A 503 -10.68 -6.20 -7.15
CA GLY A 503 -11.13 -7.54 -7.55
C GLY A 503 -9.97 -8.44 -8.01
N CYS A 504 -9.00 -7.84 -8.73
CA CYS A 504 -7.75 -8.51 -9.08
C CYS A 504 -6.85 -8.76 -7.86
N LEU A 505 -6.86 -7.90 -6.85
CA LEU A 505 -6.12 -8.11 -5.59
C LEU A 505 -6.74 -9.23 -4.74
N ILE A 506 -8.08 -9.27 -4.64
CA ILE A 506 -8.81 -10.40 -4.04
C ILE A 506 -8.45 -11.72 -4.73
N LEU A 507 -8.43 -11.75 -6.07
CA LEU A 507 -8.06 -12.95 -6.83
C LEU A 507 -6.59 -13.35 -6.62
N GLN A 508 -5.66 -12.39 -6.54
CA GLN A 508 -4.25 -12.66 -6.19
C GLN A 508 -4.13 -13.31 -4.80
N GLU A 509 -4.91 -12.86 -3.83
CA GLU A 509 -4.94 -13.44 -2.47
C GLU A 509 -5.52 -14.86 -2.49
N ILE A 510 -6.65 -15.04 -3.17
CA ILE A 510 -7.32 -16.35 -3.31
C ILE A 510 -6.36 -17.40 -3.90
N PHE A 511 -5.56 -17.06 -4.91
CA PHE A 511 -4.60 -18.00 -5.49
C PHE A 511 -3.37 -18.33 -4.60
N LYS A 512 -3.26 -17.76 -3.39
CA LYS A 512 -2.26 -18.20 -2.39
C LYS A 512 -2.74 -19.34 -1.48
N PHE A 513 -4.04 -19.60 -1.36
CA PHE A 513 -4.55 -20.72 -0.52
C PHE A 513 -4.23 -22.08 -1.14
N SER A 514 -4.42 -23.17 -0.39
CA SER A 514 -4.34 -24.50 -1.00
C SER A 514 -5.46 -24.67 -2.02
N SER A 515 -5.11 -25.23 -3.18
CA SER A 515 -5.96 -25.69 -4.27
C SER A 515 -7.30 -26.27 -3.83
N ASP A 516 -7.29 -27.03 -2.75
CA ASP A 516 -8.42 -27.79 -2.21
C ASP A 516 -9.56 -26.88 -1.74
N LEU A 517 -9.22 -25.66 -1.30
CA LEU A 517 -10.17 -24.64 -0.82
C LEU A 517 -10.67 -23.72 -1.95
N ILE A 518 -10.01 -23.73 -3.12
CA ILE A 518 -10.19 -22.74 -4.19
C ILE A 518 -10.53 -23.34 -5.56
N GLN A 519 -10.99 -24.61 -5.58
CA GLN A 519 -11.41 -25.29 -6.81
C GLN A 519 -12.43 -24.50 -7.67
N PRO A 520 -13.41 -23.74 -7.13
CA PRO A 520 -14.28 -22.91 -7.95
C PRO A 520 -13.52 -21.85 -8.76
N TYR A 521 -12.54 -21.19 -8.15
CA TYR A 521 -11.73 -20.14 -8.78
C TYR A 521 -10.78 -20.71 -9.84
N ILE A 522 -10.11 -21.82 -9.53
CA ILE A 522 -9.26 -22.54 -10.49
C ILE A 522 -10.09 -23.03 -11.69
N THR A 523 -11.27 -23.60 -11.44
CA THR A 523 -12.16 -24.11 -12.49
C THR A 523 -12.69 -22.97 -13.37
N SER A 524 -13.06 -21.85 -12.78
CA SER A 524 -13.53 -20.65 -13.49
C SER A 524 -12.43 -20.05 -14.38
N LEU A 525 -11.27 -19.70 -13.83
CA LEU A 525 -10.14 -19.13 -14.59
C LEU A 525 -9.71 -20.06 -15.74
N THR A 526 -9.55 -21.35 -15.46
CA THR A 526 -9.14 -22.31 -16.49
C THR A 526 -10.25 -22.66 -17.49
N SER A 527 -11.46 -22.14 -17.33
CA SER A 527 -12.60 -22.35 -18.26
C SER A 527 -13.06 -21.09 -19.01
N MET A 528 -12.50 -19.92 -18.71
CA MET A 528 -12.67 -18.70 -19.51
C MET A 528 -12.36 -18.91 -21.01
N LYS A 529 -13.01 -18.16 -21.90
CA LYS A 529 -12.75 -18.20 -23.35
C LYS A 529 -11.31 -17.72 -23.64
N ALA A 530 -10.74 -18.12 -24.78
CA ALA A 530 -9.35 -17.77 -25.12
C ALA A 530 -9.15 -16.25 -25.18
N GLU A 531 -10.04 -15.56 -25.90
CA GLU A 531 -10.13 -14.10 -26.00
C GLU A 531 -10.10 -13.41 -24.61
N GLN A 532 -10.97 -13.84 -23.69
CA GLN A 532 -11.03 -13.33 -22.31
C GLN A 532 -9.71 -13.57 -21.54
N THR A 533 -9.05 -14.72 -21.80
CA THR A 533 -7.77 -15.08 -21.17
C THR A 533 -6.63 -14.17 -21.68
N ILE A 534 -6.62 -13.88 -22.99
CA ILE A 534 -5.68 -12.97 -23.64
C ILE A 534 -5.91 -11.53 -23.17
N GLU A 535 -7.16 -11.08 -23.08
CA GLU A 535 -7.54 -9.77 -22.54
C GLU A 535 -7.09 -9.63 -21.08
N THR A 536 -7.27 -10.68 -20.26
CA THR A 536 -6.75 -10.74 -18.89
C THR A 536 -5.23 -10.62 -18.82
N ALA A 537 -4.49 -11.26 -19.73
CA ALA A 537 -3.03 -11.16 -19.79
C ALA A 537 -2.50 -9.79 -20.27
N LYS A 538 -3.32 -9.00 -20.97
CA LYS A 538 -2.99 -7.64 -21.43
C LYS A 538 -3.26 -6.57 -20.38
N ASP A 539 -4.28 -6.72 -19.53
CA ASP A 539 -4.57 -5.78 -18.45
C ASP A 539 -3.46 -5.77 -17.37
N SER A 540 -3.11 -4.58 -16.86
CA SER A 540 -2.06 -4.39 -15.84
C SER A 540 -2.28 -5.13 -14.52
N SER A 541 -3.54 -5.44 -14.23
CA SER A 541 -4.08 -6.01 -12.99
C SER A 541 -4.48 -7.48 -13.22
N GLY A 542 -5.13 -7.75 -14.36
CA GLY A 542 -5.44 -9.12 -14.81
C GLY A 542 -4.19 -9.99 -14.99
N ALA A 543 -3.10 -9.43 -15.52
CA ALA A 543 -1.80 -10.10 -15.63
C ALA A 543 -1.33 -10.68 -14.29
N ARG A 544 -1.52 -9.93 -13.19
CA ARG A 544 -1.12 -10.35 -11.84
C ARG A 544 -1.98 -11.50 -11.30
N VAL A 545 -3.25 -11.60 -11.71
CA VAL A 545 -4.11 -12.75 -11.39
C VAL A 545 -3.60 -14.02 -12.08
N ILE A 546 -3.17 -13.92 -13.34
CA ILE A 546 -2.56 -15.05 -14.06
C ILE A 546 -1.23 -15.44 -13.41
N GLU A 547 -0.37 -14.48 -13.07
CA GLU A 547 0.90 -14.72 -12.36
C GLU A 547 0.68 -15.41 -11.01
N ALA A 548 -0.29 -14.97 -10.20
CA ALA A 548 -0.63 -15.58 -8.92
C ALA A 548 -1.15 -17.03 -9.09
N PHE A 549 -2.03 -17.28 -10.07
CA PHE A 549 -2.47 -18.63 -10.39
C PHE A 549 -1.31 -19.54 -10.85
N LEU A 550 -0.37 -19.02 -11.65
CA LEU A 550 0.81 -19.78 -12.08
C LEU A 550 1.77 -20.07 -10.91
N ALA A 551 1.80 -19.24 -9.86
CA ALA A 551 2.57 -19.46 -8.63
C ALA A 551 1.84 -20.35 -7.59
N SER A 552 0.52 -20.53 -7.70
CA SER A 552 -0.30 -21.35 -6.79
C SER A 552 0.08 -22.85 -6.80
N ASN A 553 -0.47 -23.64 -5.87
CA ASN A 553 -0.35 -25.11 -5.90
C ASN A 553 -1.36 -25.81 -6.84
N ALA A 554 -2.08 -25.08 -7.71
CA ALA A 554 -2.97 -25.68 -8.71
C ALA A 554 -2.24 -26.68 -9.64
N ALA A 555 -2.97 -27.68 -10.14
CA ALA A 555 -2.38 -28.79 -10.88
C ALA A 555 -1.71 -28.35 -12.18
N THR A 556 -0.62 -29.01 -12.57
CA THR A 556 0.11 -28.72 -13.82
C THR A 556 -0.78 -28.82 -15.07
N LYS A 557 -1.71 -29.79 -15.12
CA LYS A 557 -2.72 -29.90 -16.19
C LYS A 557 -3.65 -28.66 -16.26
N GLN A 558 -4.01 -28.09 -15.11
CA GLN A 558 -4.80 -26.85 -15.02
C GLN A 558 -3.99 -25.62 -15.46
N LYS A 559 -2.72 -25.50 -15.02
CA LYS A 559 -1.81 -24.43 -15.48
C LYS A 559 -1.60 -24.48 -17.00
N ARG A 560 -1.32 -25.65 -17.56
CA ARG A 560 -1.19 -25.86 -19.02
C ARG A 560 -2.47 -25.49 -19.79
N LYS A 561 -3.66 -25.83 -19.26
CA LYS A 561 -4.96 -25.48 -19.88
C LYS A 561 -5.15 -23.97 -20.01
N LEU A 562 -4.57 -23.16 -19.11
CA LEU A 562 -4.56 -21.71 -19.23
C LEU A 562 -3.53 -21.24 -20.27
N ILE A 563 -2.27 -21.68 -20.13
CA ILE A 563 -1.14 -21.26 -21.00
C ILE A 563 -1.42 -21.57 -22.48
N ASN A 564 -2.05 -22.71 -22.78
CA ASN A 564 -2.41 -23.09 -24.16
C ASN A 564 -3.34 -22.07 -24.85
N LYS A 565 -4.11 -21.26 -24.11
CA LYS A 565 -4.98 -20.21 -24.66
C LYS A 565 -4.24 -18.92 -25.02
N LEU A 566 -3.00 -18.76 -24.56
CA LEU A 566 -2.15 -17.58 -24.82
C LEU A 566 -1.20 -17.79 -26.01
N ARG A 567 -1.19 -18.98 -26.62
CA ARG A 567 -0.43 -19.26 -27.86
C ARG A 567 -0.90 -18.34 -29.00
N GLY A 568 0.04 -17.98 -29.87
CA GLY A 568 -0.13 -16.97 -30.91
C GLY A 568 -0.16 -15.52 -30.41
N HIS A 569 0.04 -15.30 -29.10
CA HIS A 569 -0.07 -13.99 -28.46
C HIS A 569 1.09 -13.67 -27.51
N PHE A 570 2.04 -14.58 -27.28
CA PHE A 570 3.20 -14.30 -26.40
C PHE A 570 4.12 -13.23 -27.00
N GLY A 571 4.22 -13.16 -28.33
CA GLY A 571 4.89 -12.08 -29.04
C GLY A 571 4.30 -10.71 -28.69
N GLU A 572 3.00 -10.52 -28.88
CA GLU A 572 2.29 -9.28 -28.54
C GLU A 572 2.40 -8.95 -27.03
N LEU A 573 2.15 -9.93 -26.15
CA LEU A 573 2.22 -9.76 -24.70
C LEU A 573 3.60 -9.30 -24.23
N SER A 574 4.69 -9.72 -24.87
CA SER A 574 6.05 -9.33 -24.50
C SER A 574 6.35 -7.84 -24.68
N LEU A 575 5.65 -7.18 -25.61
CA LEU A 575 5.79 -5.75 -25.89
C LEU A 575 5.14 -4.89 -24.80
N HIS A 576 4.18 -5.45 -24.05
CA HIS A 576 3.56 -4.81 -22.89
C HIS A 576 4.40 -4.99 -21.62
N THR A 577 4.57 -3.92 -20.84
CA THR A 577 5.36 -3.92 -19.59
C THR A 577 4.85 -4.88 -18.52
N SER A 578 3.53 -5.11 -18.45
CA SER A 578 2.93 -6.16 -17.59
C SER A 578 3.04 -7.53 -18.23
N GLY A 579 2.60 -7.64 -19.50
CA GLY A 579 2.56 -8.90 -20.25
C GLY A 579 3.92 -9.61 -20.33
N SER A 580 5.05 -8.90 -20.34
CA SER A 580 6.38 -9.52 -20.28
C SER A 580 6.63 -10.37 -19.02
N PHE A 581 6.09 -9.97 -17.86
CA PHE A 581 6.18 -10.78 -16.64
C PHE A 581 5.27 -12.01 -16.74
N THR A 582 4.09 -11.87 -17.35
CA THR A 582 3.19 -13.00 -17.64
C THR A 582 3.81 -13.99 -18.64
N VAL A 583 4.51 -13.51 -19.68
CA VAL A 583 5.28 -14.34 -20.62
C VAL A 583 6.39 -15.10 -19.88
N GLU A 584 7.13 -14.42 -19.00
CA GLU A 584 8.14 -15.06 -18.14
C GLU A 584 7.54 -16.16 -17.27
N LYS A 585 6.43 -15.89 -16.56
CA LYS A 585 5.80 -16.89 -15.67
C LYS A 585 5.16 -18.05 -16.42
N CYS A 586 4.63 -17.82 -17.63
CA CYS A 586 4.23 -18.89 -18.52
C CYS A 586 5.44 -19.76 -18.88
N PHE A 587 6.54 -19.16 -19.35
CA PHE A 587 7.75 -19.89 -19.73
C PHE A 587 8.35 -20.69 -18.57
N ASP A 588 8.47 -20.09 -17.38
CA ASP A 588 8.94 -20.77 -16.16
C ASP A 588 8.09 -22.02 -15.85
N ALA A 589 6.76 -21.93 -15.95
CA ALA A 589 5.84 -23.04 -15.68
C ALA A 589 5.78 -24.11 -16.78
N CYS A 590 6.18 -23.81 -18.01
CA CYS A 590 6.00 -24.69 -19.17
C CYS A 590 6.87 -25.97 -19.18
N ASN A 591 6.38 -26.96 -19.93
CA ASN A 591 7.18 -28.03 -20.53
C ASN A 591 8.07 -27.47 -21.66
N VAL A 592 9.01 -28.27 -22.15
CA VAL A 592 9.95 -27.84 -23.21
C VAL A 592 9.23 -27.52 -24.52
N SER A 593 8.17 -28.26 -24.88
CA SER A 593 7.36 -28.00 -26.08
C SER A 593 6.67 -26.63 -26.08
N LEU A 594 6.08 -26.19 -24.95
CA LEU A 594 5.50 -24.85 -24.87
C LEU A 594 6.55 -23.75 -24.68
N ARG A 595 7.70 -24.05 -24.06
CA ARG A 595 8.85 -23.13 -24.06
C ARG A 595 9.33 -22.84 -25.48
N GLU A 596 9.44 -23.87 -26.33
CA GLU A 596 9.78 -23.73 -27.74
C GLU A 596 8.74 -22.87 -28.50
N ALA A 597 7.44 -23.11 -28.27
CA ALA A 597 6.38 -22.29 -28.86
C ALA A 597 6.49 -20.80 -28.43
N ILE A 598 6.71 -20.52 -27.14
CA ILE A 598 6.94 -19.16 -26.64
C ILE A 598 8.20 -18.56 -27.28
N ALA A 599 9.29 -19.33 -27.38
CA ALA A 599 10.56 -18.85 -27.94
C ALA A 599 10.47 -18.50 -29.43
N ALA A 600 9.65 -19.23 -30.21
CA ALA A 600 9.32 -18.89 -31.59
C ALA A 600 8.55 -17.56 -31.67
N GLU A 601 7.45 -17.42 -30.91
CA GLU A 601 6.63 -16.19 -30.92
C GLU A 601 7.40 -14.94 -30.46
N LEU A 602 8.42 -15.09 -29.60
CA LEU A 602 9.33 -14.01 -29.19
C LEU A 602 10.45 -13.72 -30.21
N LEU A 603 10.82 -14.69 -31.05
CA LEU A 603 11.79 -14.49 -32.11
C LEU A 603 11.21 -13.64 -33.24
N ASP A 604 9.95 -13.88 -33.61
CA ASP A 604 9.23 -13.12 -34.64
C ASP A 604 9.16 -11.62 -34.32
N VAL A 605 8.90 -11.26 -33.05
CA VAL A 605 8.81 -9.85 -32.59
C VAL A 605 10.13 -9.28 -32.07
N LYS A 606 11.24 -10.04 -32.12
CA LYS A 606 12.53 -9.69 -31.47
C LYS A 606 13.00 -8.27 -31.79
N ALA A 607 12.85 -7.83 -33.04
CA ALA A 607 13.30 -6.53 -33.51
C ALA A 607 12.56 -5.35 -32.84
N ASP A 608 11.29 -5.52 -32.49
CA ASP A 608 10.50 -4.52 -31.76
C ASP A 608 10.64 -4.70 -30.24
N LEU A 609 10.72 -5.94 -29.75
CA LEU A 609 10.96 -6.24 -28.34
C LEU A 609 12.26 -5.60 -27.84
N LEU A 610 13.33 -5.60 -28.64
CA LEU A 610 14.60 -4.90 -28.33
C LEU A 610 14.46 -3.38 -28.14
N LYS A 611 13.40 -2.74 -28.66
CA LYS A 611 13.14 -1.29 -28.51
C LYS A 611 12.39 -0.97 -27.21
N THR A 612 11.89 -1.98 -26.50
CA THR A 612 11.17 -1.83 -25.23
C THR A 612 12.14 -1.82 -24.04
N LYS A 613 11.69 -1.31 -22.88
CA LYS A 613 12.52 -1.29 -21.66
C LYS A 613 12.81 -2.69 -21.11
N GLN A 614 11.85 -3.60 -21.26
CA GLN A 614 11.88 -4.95 -20.69
C GLN A 614 12.48 -6.01 -21.63
N GLY A 615 12.39 -5.81 -22.94
CA GLY A 615 12.75 -6.82 -23.94
C GLY A 615 14.20 -7.30 -23.90
N PRO A 616 15.22 -6.43 -23.76
CA PRO A 616 16.61 -6.85 -23.62
C PRO A 616 16.89 -7.76 -22.41
N PHE A 617 16.07 -7.67 -21.35
CA PHE A 617 16.11 -8.61 -20.23
C PHE A 617 15.39 -9.92 -20.56
N LEU A 618 14.16 -9.85 -21.10
CA LEU A 618 13.35 -11.03 -21.42
C LEU A 618 14.03 -11.93 -22.46
N LEU A 619 14.53 -11.35 -23.56
CA LEU A 619 15.26 -12.05 -24.62
C LEU A 619 16.50 -12.79 -24.08
N ARG A 620 17.23 -12.16 -23.15
CA ARG A 620 18.41 -12.75 -22.49
C ARG A 620 18.02 -13.87 -21.51
N LYS A 621 16.96 -13.68 -20.72
CA LYS A 621 16.52 -14.65 -19.70
C LYS A 621 15.98 -15.94 -20.34
N LEU A 622 15.28 -15.83 -21.47
CA LEU A 622 14.74 -16.98 -22.20
C LEU A 622 15.76 -17.59 -23.21
N ASP A 623 16.92 -16.97 -23.39
CA ASP A 623 17.97 -17.37 -24.34
C ASP A 623 17.45 -17.47 -25.79
N ILE A 624 16.73 -16.44 -26.24
CA ILE A 624 16.09 -16.40 -27.58
C ILE A 624 17.13 -16.36 -28.71
N ASP A 625 18.32 -15.81 -28.44
CA ASP A 625 19.48 -15.93 -29.35
C ASP A 625 20.00 -17.37 -29.40
N GLY A 626 20.15 -18.06 -28.26
CA GLY A 626 20.52 -19.49 -28.25
C GLY A 626 19.51 -20.37 -28.99
N TYR A 627 18.22 -20.09 -28.84
CA TYR A 627 17.14 -20.76 -29.58
C TYR A 627 17.28 -20.55 -31.10
N ALA A 628 17.43 -19.30 -31.55
CA ALA A 628 17.50 -18.96 -32.97
C ALA A 628 18.76 -19.51 -33.68
N TRP A 629 19.90 -19.58 -32.99
CA TRP A 629 21.16 -20.03 -33.58
C TRP A 629 21.44 -21.52 -33.42
N ARG A 630 20.94 -22.15 -32.33
CA ARG A 630 21.24 -23.54 -31.96
C ARG A 630 20.06 -24.19 -31.21
N PRO A 631 18.91 -24.41 -31.87
CA PRO A 631 17.68 -24.84 -31.21
C PRO A 631 17.87 -26.11 -30.38
N ASP A 632 18.61 -27.12 -30.86
CA ASP A 632 18.80 -28.38 -30.12
C ASP A 632 19.63 -28.19 -28.84
N GLN A 633 20.68 -27.35 -28.89
CA GLN A 633 21.46 -27.00 -27.69
C GLN A 633 20.61 -26.19 -26.69
N TRP A 634 19.68 -25.38 -27.19
CA TRP A 634 18.74 -24.65 -26.35
C TRP A 634 17.71 -25.58 -25.70
N LYS A 635 17.09 -26.50 -26.46
CA LYS A 635 16.13 -27.49 -25.94
C LYS A 635 16.74 -28.33 -24.83
N SER A 636 17.93 -28.89 -25.06
CA SER A 636 18.66 -29.68 -24.06
C SER A 636 18.95 -28.90 -22.76
N ARG A 637 19.24 -27.59 -22.84
CA ARG A 637 19.36 -26.72 -21.65
C ARG A 637 18.03 -26.52 -20.92
N GLN A 638 16.90 -26.44 -21.64
CA GLN A 638 15.58 -26.31 -21.02
C GLN A 638 15.11 -27.63 -20.37
N GLU A 639 15.42 -28.78 -21.00
CA GLU A 639 15.23 -30.13 -20.46
C GLU A 639 16.04 -30.34 -19.18
N ALA A 640 17.33 -30.00 -19.19
CA ALA A 640 18.19 -30.06 -18.00
C ALA A 640 17.64 -29.21 -16.85
N LYS A 641 17.25 -27.95 -17.11
CA LYS A 641 16.58 -27.09 -16.11
C LYS A 641 15.30 -27.74 -15.55
N GLN A 642 14.55 -28.49 -16.35
CA GLN A 642 13.35 -29.19 -15.91
C GLN A 642 13.67 -30.44 -15.07
N SER A 643 14.71 -31.20 -15.42
CA SER A 643 15.13 -32.37 -14.65
C SER A 643 15.65 -31.95 -13.28
N THR A 644 16.62 -31.02 -13.22
CA THR A 644 17.20 -30.52 -11.96
C THR A 644 16.15 -29.91 -11.04
N TYR A 645 15.13 -29.22 -11.57
CA TYR A 645 14.02 -28.72 -10.73
C TYR A 645 13.16 -29.86 -10.16
N LYS A 646 12.81 -30.88 -10.97
CA LYS A 646 12.07 -32.06 -10.48
C LYS A 646 12.85 -32.83 -9.42
N GLU A 647 14.15 -33.04 -9.65
CA GLU A 647 15.07 -33.70 -8.71
C GLU A 647 15.15 -32.92 -7.38
N PHE A 648 15.37 -31.60 -7.44
CA PHE A 648 15.38 -30.73 -6.26
C PHE A 648 14.05 -30.77 -5.50
N PHE A 649 12.92 -30.68 -6.20
CA PHE A 649 11.60 -30.78 -5.56
C PHE A 649 11.35 -32.17 -4.96
N SER A 650 11.80 -33.24 -5.60
CA SER A 650 11.69 -34.60 -5.07
C SER A 650 12.60 -34.86 -3.85
N ALA A 651 13.73 -34.14 -3.74
CA ALA A 651 14.66 -34.27 -2.63
C ALA A 651 14.28 -33.41 -1.41
N PHE A 652 13.72 -32.22 -1.62
CA PHE A 652 13.49 -31.22 -0.56
C PHE A 652 12.03 -30.78 -0.37
N GLY A 653 11.10 -31.20 -1.24
CA GLY A 653 9.69 -30.78 -1.28
C GLY A 653 8.78 -31.36 -0.20
N SER A 654 9.21 -31.37 1.06
CA SER A 654 8.35 -31.78 2.19
C SER A 654 7.26 -30.75 2.52
N SER A 655 6.14 -31.21 3.06
CA SER A 655 4.82 -30.55 3.05
C SER A 655 4.67 -29.29 3.93
N LYS A 656 5.74 -28.81 4.59
CA LYS A 656 5.73 -27.67 5.53
C LYS A 656 6.72 -26.55 5.19
N SER A 657 6.98 -26.28 3.91
CA SER A 657 7.88 -25.21 3.48
C SER A 657 7.20 -24.10 2.66
N ASN A 658 7.53 -22.84 2.97
CA ASN A 658 6.95 -21.62 2.38
C ASN A 658 7.72 -21.12 1.13
N PHE A 659 8.32 -22.02 0.36
CA PHE A 659 8.97 -21.69 -0.92
C PHE A 659 7.94 -21.46 -2.04
N PRO A 660 8.22 -20.58 -3.02
CA PRO A 660 7.33 -20.35 -4.17
C PRO A 660 7.26 -21.59 -5.08
N LYS A 661 6.06 -22.16 -5.26
CA LYS A 661 5.83 -23.46 -5.90
C LYS A 661 5.66 -23.34 -7.43
N ASN A 662 6.74 -23.01 -8.14
CA ASN A 662 6.79 -23.02 -9.60
C ASN A 662 6.84 -24.47 -10.17
N THR A 663 5.81 -25.27 -9.92
CA THR A 663 5.72 -26.65 -10.41
C THR A 663 5.67 -26.70 -11.94
N PHE A 664 6.74 -27.21 -12.57
CA PHE A 664 6.86 -27.38 -14.01
C PHE A 664 5.78 -28.33 -14.58
N VAL A 665 5.23 -27.99 -15.75
CA VAL A 665 4.35 -28.86 -16.52
C VAL A 665 5.13 -30.03 -17.16
N SER A 666 4.65 -31.25 -16.99
CA SER A 666 5.21 -32.50 -17.55
C SER A 666 4.33 -33.06 -18.66
N ASP A 667 4.92 -33.61 -19.72
CA ASP A 667 4.15 -34.29 -20.77
C ASP A 667 3.79 -35.71 -20.38
N GLU A 668 2.48 -35.93 -20.27
CA GLU A 668 1.83 -37.23 -20.38
C GLU A 668 0.95 -37.12 -21.62
N THR A 669 1.28 -37.89 -22.66
CA THR A 669 0.54 -37.94 -23.92
C THR A 669 -0.72 -38.78 -23.75
N GLU A 670 -1.84 -38.31 -24.29
CA GLU A 670 -2.98 -39.18 -24.56
C GLU A 670 -2.63 -40.04 -25.78
N ASP A 671 -2.70 -41.36 -25.65
CA ASP A 671 -2.43 -42.34 -26.72
C ASP A 671 -3.58 -43.37 -26.74
N PRO A 672 -4.21 -43.65 -27.90
CA PRO A 672 -5.49 -44.34 -27.93
C PRO A 672 -5.37 -45.87 -28.06
N SER A 673 -6.22 -46.58 -27.31
CA SER A 673 -6.66 -47.98 -27.55
C SER A 673 -5.58 -49.05 -27.78
N GLN A 674 -5.41 -49.94 -26.80
CA GLN A 674 -5.02 -51.32 -27.07
C GLN A 674 -6.10 -52.30 -26.60
N GLU A 675 -6.35 -53.30 -27.43
CA GLU A 675 -7.38 -54.32 -27.22
C GLU A 675 -6.89 -55.39 -26.23
N ILE A 676 -7.83 -55.98 -25.48
CA ILE A 676 -7.53 -57.11 -24.58
C ILE A 676 -8.25 -58.36 -25.10
N GLU A 677 -7.57 -59.13 -25.95
CA GLU A 677 -7.95 -60.53 -26.19
C GLU A 677 -7.42 -61.45 -25.08
N PRO A 678 -8.18 -62.47 -24.64
CA PRO A 678 -7.84 -63.27 -23.47
C PRO A 678 -6.92 -64.46 -23.81
N LYS A 679 -5.90 -64.69 -22.97
CA LYS A 679 -5.21 -66.00 -22.91
C LYS A 679 -5.88 -66.91 -21.88
N ASN A 680 -5.96 -68.19 -22.24
CA ASN A 680 -6.87 -69.17 -21.66
C ASN A 680 -6.11 -70.47 -21.32
N THR A 681 -6.64 -71.30 -20.41
CA THR A 681 -6.04 -72.55 -19.87
C THR A 681 -4.74 -72.33 -19.08
N SER A 682 -4.36 -73.10 -18.05
CA SER A 682 -5.01 -74.11 -17.17
C SER A 682 -4.06 -74.33 -15.97
N LYS A 683 -4.37 -74.98 -14.84
CA LYS A 683 -5.49 -75.81 -14.32
C LYS A 683 -5.53 -75.55 -12.77
N GLU A 684 -6.01 -76.32 -11.78
CA GLU A 684 -6.54 -77.67 -11.59
C GLU A 684 -7.38 -77.67 -10.26
N ILE A 685 -8.68 -77.97 -10.30
CA ILE A 685 -9.41 -78.94 -9.43
C ILE A 685 -9.05 -78.95 -7.92
N ASP A 686 -9.94 -78.64 -6.97
CA ASP A 686 -11.37 -78.26 -7.05
C ASP A 686 -11.77 -77.34 -5.84
N HIS A 687 -12.91 -77.34 -5.12
CA HIS A 687 -14.08 -78.23 -5.01
C HIS A 687 -15.39 -77.51 -4.64
N ARG A 688 -16.52 -78.25 -4.67
CA ARG A 688 -17.91 -77.80 -4.40
C ARG A 688 -18.77 -78.97 -3.89
N PRO A 689 -20.05 -78.80 -3.47
CA PRO A 689 -20.91 -77.60 -3.45
C PRO A 689 -21.02 -77.02 -2.01
N THR A 690 -22.08 -76.45 -1.40
CA THR A 690 -23.53 -76.20 -1.62
C THR A 690 -23.95 -75.15 -0.54
N SER A 691 -25.01 -74.34 -0.56
CA SER A 691 -26.05 -73.90 -1.53
C SER A 691 -26.90 -72.80 -0.86
N GLY A 692 -27.55 -71.91 -1.63
CA GLY A 692 -28.57 -70.96 -1.12
C GLY A 692 -28.01 -69.54 -0.86
N VAL A 693 -28.34 -68.43 -1.52
CA VAL A 693 -29.53 -67.89 -2.25
C VAL A 693 -30.39 -66.93 -1.38
N LYS A 694 -30.49 -65.66 -1.84
CA LYS A 694 -31.40 -64.55 -1.39
C LYS A 694 -31.05 -63.90 -0.02
N ARG A 695 -31.31 -62.60 0.21
CA ARG A 695 -31.58 -61.41 -0.66
C ARG A 695 -31.39 -60.11 0.14
N HIS A 696 -31.44 -58.96 -0.55
CA HIS A 696 -31.57 -57.61 0.01
C HIS A 696 -32.70 -57.46 1.05
N ARG A 697 -32.48 -56.64 2.09
CA ARG A 697 -33.14 -55.32 2.29
C ARG A 697 -32.28 -54.49 3.29
N GLU A 698 -31.99 -53.18 3.10
CA GLU A 698 -32.78 -51.97 3.46
C GLU A 698 -33.60 -52.12 4.77
N GLU A 699 -33.72 -51.14 5.68
CA GLU A 699 -33.04 -49.86 5.90
C GLU A 699 -33.42 -49.32 7.31
N HIS A 700 -32.83 -48.19 7.74
CA HIS A 700 -33.32 -47.33 8.84
C HIS A 700 -33.31 -47.95 10.28
N ALA A 701 -33.38 -47.18 11.39
CA ALA A 701 -32.91 -45.82 11.68
C ALA A 701 -32.91 -45.57 13.22
N ARG A 702 -32.13 -44.57 13.68
CA ARG A 702 -32.25 -43.83 14.96
C ARG A 702 -32.13 -44.62 16.30
N GLU A 703 -31.05 -44.31 17.04
CA GLU A 703 -31.03 -43.63 18.36
C GLU A 703 -32.12 -43.90 19.45
N PRO A 704 -31.84 -43.67 20.76
CA PRO A 704 -30.55 -43.50 21.48
C PRO A 704 -30.49 -44.25 22.85
N PHE A 705 -29.65 -43.75 23.79
CA PHE A 705 -29.58 -44.00 25.25
C PHE A 705 -28.69 -45.12 25.85
N ALA A 706 -27.57 -44.67 26.41
CA ALA A 706 -27.09 -44.85 27.81
C ALA A 706 -26.94 -46.25 28.45
N GLY A 707 -25.75 -46.47 29.06
CA GLY A 707 -25.52 -47.54 30.03
C GLY A 707 -24.17 -47.43 30.76
N GLU A 708 -24.16 -46.95 32.00
CA GLU A 708 -23.01 -47.10 32.90
C GLU A 708 -22.80 -48.57 33.33
N LYS A 709 -21.55 -48.98 33.65
CA LYS A 709 -21.21 -49.55 34.99
C LYS A 709 -19.73 -49.97 35.18
N ARG A 710 -19.19 -49.51 36.33
CA ARG A 710 -18.34 -50.26 37.31
C ARG A 710 -16.96 -50.84 36.92
N ALA A 711 -15.93 -50.04 37.18
CA ALA A 711 -14.98 -50.20 38.30
C ALA A 711 -14.35 -51.58 38.67
N LYS A 712 -13.01 -51.63 38.61
CA LYS A 712 -12.02 -51.98 39.68
C LYS A 712 -10.60 -51.72 39.12
N GLN A 713 -9.62 -51.04 39.76
CA GLN A 713 -9.18 -50.84 41.16
C GLN A 713 -8.25 -51.94 41.71
N LYS A 714 -7.15 -51.50 42.37
CA LYS A 714 -6.03 -52.22 43.05
C LYS A 714 -4.75 -52.45 42.21
N ASN A 715 -3.54 -52.31 42.76
CA ASN A 715 -3.11 -51.54 43.96
C ASN A 715 -1.60 -51.23 43.94
N ILE A 716 -1.16 -50.31 44.82
CA ILE A 716 0.25 -49.94 45.07
C ILE A 716 0.71 -50.58 46.39
N LYS A 717 2.00 -50.98 46.51
CA LYS A 717 2.93 -50.63 47.64
C LYS A 717 4.23 -51.47 47.77
N THR A 718 5.38 -50.76 47.73
CA THR A 718 6.57 -50.79 48.66
C THR A 718 7.44 -52.06 48.75
N THR A 719 8.71 -52.06 49.25
CA THR A 719 9.36 -51.25 50.32
C THR A 719 10.89 -50.97 50.17
N GLU A 720 11.38 -49.93 50.88
CA GLU A 720 12.65 -49.83 51.68
C GLU A 720 14.06 -49.87 51.01
N ALA A 721 15.14 -49.26 51.54
CA ALA A 721 15.32 -48.27 52.64
C ALA A 721 16.75 -47.61 52.65
N THR A 722 16.88 -46.43 53.30
CA THR A 722 18.11 -45.82 53.91
C THR A 722 19.30 -45.44 52.96
N ASP A 723 20.24 -44.52 53.27
CA ASP A 723 20.56 -43.80 54.51
C ASP A 723 21.21 -42.39 54.35
N ASN A 724 21.12 -41.56 55.41
CA ASN A 724 22.00 -40.47 55.90
C ASN A 724 22.51 -39.23 55.08
N LYS A 725 23.11 -38.26 55.83
CA LYS A 725 23.50 -36.85 55.53
C LYS A 725 24.95 -36.56 56.03
N PRO A 726 25.52 -35.32 56.05
CA PRO A 726 25.63 -34.21 55.07
C PRO A 726 27.06 -33.59 54.98
N ALA A 727 27.33 -32.61 54.09
CA ALA A 727 28.47 -31.67 54.18
C ALA A 727 28.24 -30.33 53.44
N SER A 728 29.10 -29.31 53.64
CA SER A 728 28.94 -27.95 53.06
C SER A 728 30.26 -27.18 52.88
N LYS A 729 30.35 -26.27 51.88
CA LYS A 729 30.77 -24.82 52.01
C LYS A 729 31.18 -24.09 50.71
N LYS A 730 30.71 -22.83 50.61
CA LYS A 730 31.35 -21.58 50.10
C LYS A 730 31.61 -21.32 48.59
N ARG A 731 31.58 -20.00 48.30
CA ARG A 731 31.89 -19.22 47.07
C ARG A 731 33.31 -18.54 47.20
N PRO A 732 33.67 -17.42 46.53
CA PRO A 732 34.12 -17.19 45.12
C PRO A 732 35.49 -16.42 45.06
N PHE A 733 35.64 -15.41 44.16
CA PHE A 733 36.76 -14.44 43.89
C PHE A 733 37.86 -14.89 42.89
N LEU A 734 38.64 -14.02 42.22
CA LEU A 734 38.40 -12.74 41.48
C LEU A 734 39.75 -12.21 40.88
N SER A 735 39.68 -11.27 39.91
CA SER A 735 40.72 -10.30 39.45
C SER A 735 42.09 -10.79 38.90
N GLY A 736 42.78 -9.94 38.12
CA GLY A 736 44.17 -10.17 37.65
C GLY A 736 44.59 -9.42 36.36
N GLU A 737 45.15 -8.22 36.49
CA GLU A 737 45.41 -7.24 35.41
C GLU A 737 46.59 -7.49 34.43
N MET A 738 46.52 -6.82 33.27
CA MET A 738 47.60 -6.21 32.46
C MET A 738 48.90 -6.99 32.07
N LYS A 739 49.21 -7.01 30.76
CA LYS A 739 50.27 -6.15 30.16
C LYS A 739 50.40 -6.20 28.62
N ASN A 740 50.89 -5.08 28.07
CA ASN A 740 51.15 -4.82 26.63
C ASN A 740 52.17 -5.76 25.96
N ARG A 741 52.04 -5.91 24.62
CA ARG A 741 53.17 -5.77 23.68
C ARG A 741 52.72 -5.51 22.23
N HIS A 742 53.36 -4.55 21.56
CA HIS A 742 53.27 -4.35 20.11
C HIS A 742 54.09 -5.42 19.35
N SER A 743 53.79 -5.67 18.06
CA SER A 743 54.73 -5.39 16.95
C SER A 743 54.10 -5.59 15.55
N ASN A 744 54.60 -4.85 14.56
CA ASN A 744 54.16 -4.84 13.16
C ASN A 744 54.63 -6.04 12.32
N LYS A 745 53.80 -6.42 11.32
CA LYS A 745 54.11 -6.87 9.93
C LYS A 745 52.80 -7.40 9.31
N LEU A 746 52.22 -6.93 8.19
CA LEU A 746 52.70 -6.17 7.01
C LEU A 746 53.53 -7.02 6.03
N ARG A 747 53.05 -7.05 4.77
CA ARG A 747 53.43 -7.84 3.57
C ARG A 747 52.72 -9.20 3.43
N ILE A 748 52.26 -9.61 2.24
CA ILE A 748 52.20 -8.92 0.92
C ILE A 748 50.73 -8.71 0.56
#